data_AF-A0A8I4A620-F1
#
_entry.id   AF-A0A8I4A620-F1
#
_cell.length_a   1.000
_cell.length_b   1.000
_cell.length_c   1.000
_cell.angle_alpha   90.00
_cell.angle_beta   90.00
_cell.angle_gamma   90.00
#
_symmetry.space_group_name_H-M   'P 1'
#
loop_
_entity.id
_entity.type
_entity.pdbx_description
1 polymer ?
#
loop_
_entity_poly.entity_id
_entity_poly.type
_entity_poly.pdbx_seq_one_letter_code
_entity_poly.pdbx_strand_id
1 'polypeptide(L)'
;MARDSDPFREGPLLKVLPLDDRDRGTQRCRLGPAAFHALGARLGSAVKISLPDGGSCICTAWPRRDGADCFVQLDPLCASPGVVVGAPRSRRSLSLSHLLLVPCPPLRRVAVWPVLRERAGAPGAPSTAAVLEAAQELLRNRPVSLGHVVVAPPGAPGPVAALHIVGGTPSPDPAGLVTPRTRVGFSREPPSESRPRSEVPLGGLSEAADSLRELLRLPLRYPRTLAALGLAVPRGVLLAGPPGVGKTQLVRAVAHEAGAELLAVSAPALQGSRPGETEENVRRVFQRARELASRGPSLLFLDEVDALCPRRGGQAPESRVVAQVLTLLDGASGDREVVVVGATNRPDALDPALRRPGRFDRENQDSPVIDETDFLETFKNIQPSSFRSVIGLMDIKPVDWEQIGGLEDVKLKLQQSIEWPLKFPKEFVRMGLTQPKGVLLYGPPGCAKTTLVRALATSCHCSFVSVSGADLFSPFVGDSEKVLSQIFRQARASTPAIVFLDEIDSILGARSTSKTGCDVQERVLSVLLNELDGVGLKTIERRGNKSSQQEFQDVFNRSIMIVAATNRPDVLDAALLRPGRLDKIIYIPPPDHKGRLSILKVCTKTMPLGPDVSLENLAAETCFFSGADLRNLCTEAALLALQENGLDTTTVKQEHFLKSLKTVKPSLSHKDLALYENLFKKEGFSNLEDI
;
A
#
# COMPACT_ATOMS: atom_id res chain seq x y z
N MET A 1 52.85 16.25 -29.15
CA MET A 1 51.89 17.16 -29.80
C MET A 1 50.51 16.57 -29.60
N ALA A 2 49.70 17.29 -28.83
CA ALA A 2 48.43 16.85 -28.27
C ALA A 2 47.35 16.57 -29.33
N ARG A 3 46.54 15.54 -29.08
CA ARG A 3 45.10 15.65 -29.28
C ARG A 3 44.44 15.14 -28.01
N ASP A 4 43.76 16.07 -27.38
CA ASP A 4 43.15 15.96 -26.08
C ASP A 4 42.12 14.84 -25.99
N SER A 5 42.08 14.28 -24.79
CA SER A 5 40.96 13.55 -24.21
C SER A 5 39.67 14.37 -24.26
N ASP A 6 38.68 13.90 -25.03
CA ASP A 6 37.29 14.38 -24.93
C ASP A 6 36.48 13.44 -24.01
N PRO A 7 36.01 13.92 -22.84
CA PRO A 7 35.17 13.16 -21.90
C PRO A 7 33.68 13.38 -22.17
N PHE A 8 33.24 13.33 -23.44
CA PHE A 8 31.82 13.41 -23.83
C PHE A 8 31.49 12.35 -24.89
N ARG A 9 31.10 11.16 -24.44
CA ARG A 9 30.43 10.14 -25.28
C ARG A 9 29.06 9.72 -24.74
N GLU A 10 28.37 10.61 -24.03
CA GLU A 10 26.92 10.52 -23.95
C GLU A 10 26.35 11.04 -25.27
N GLY A 11 26.12 10.14 -26.23
CA GLY A 11 25.47 10.49 -27.48
C GLY A 11 24.06 11.07 -27.22
N PRO A 12 23.51 11.90 -28.12
CA PRO A 12 22.19 12.50 -27.96
C PRO A 12 21.12 11.48 -27.57
N LEU A 13 20.33 11.84 -26.55
CA LEU A 13 19.18 11.07 -26.09
C LEU A 13 18.10 11.07 -27.18
N LEU A 14 17.80 9.88 -27.70
CA LEU A 14 16.77 9.63 -28.68
C LEU A 14 15.45 9.29 -27.98
N LYS A 15 14.41 10.08 -28.23
CA LYS A 15 13.06 9.78 -27.71
C LYS A 15 12.36 8.76 -28.62
N VAL A 16 11.90 7.66 -28.04
CA VAL A 16 11.11 6.64 -28.73
C VAL A 16 9.69 7.16 -28.94
N LEU A 17 9.29 7.28 -30.20
CA LEU A 17 7.95 7.65 -30.62
C LEU A 17 7.12 6.40 -30.93
N PRO A 18 5.77 6.48 -30.84
CA PRO A 18 4.91 5.42 -31.32
C PRO A 18 5.14 5.16 -32.82
N LEU A 19 5.00 3.89 -33.20
CA LEU A 19 5.20 3.40 -34.56
C LEU A 19 4.09 3.88 -35.49
N ASP A 20 4.46 4.32 -36.69
CA ASP A 20 3.51 4.64 -37.76
C ASP A 20 2.81 3.38 -38.26
N ASP A 21 1.50 3.47 -38.54
CA ASP A 21 0.71 2.33 -39.01
C ASP A 21 1.24 1.72 -40.33
N ARG A 22 1.96 2.50 -41.14
CA ARG A 22 2.55 2.07 -42.41
C ARG A 22 3.83 1.25 -42.27
N ASP A 23 4.54 1.38 -41.15
CA ASP A 23 5.79 0.65 -40.89
C ASP A 23 5.56 -0.59 -40.00
N ARG A 24 4.31 -0.86 -39.57
CA ARG A 24 3.92 -2.08 -38.84
C ARG A 24 4.21 -3.35 -39.64
N GLY A 25 4.96 -4.28 -39.05
CA GLY A 25 5.29 -5.58 -39.67
C GLY A 25 6.42 -5.51 -40.70
N THR A 26 7.13 -4.38 -40.79
CA THR A 26 8.26 -4.21 -41.72
C THR A 26 9.63 -4.37 -41.06
N GLN A 27 9.68 -4.45 -39.72
CA GLN A 27 10.93 -4.57 -38.94
C GLN A 27 11.92 -3.41 -39.22
N ARG A 28 11.39 -2.22 -39.49
CA ARG A 28 12.16 -1.00 -39.78
C ARG A 28 12.33 -0.15 -38.52
N CYS A 29 13.51 0.44 -38.40
CA CYS A 29 13.85 1.45 -37.42
C CYS A 29 14.07 2.77 -38.15
N ARG A 30 13.20 3.75 -37.92
CA ARG A 30 13.32 5.11 -38.47
C ARG A 30 14.20 5.96 -37.56
N LEU A 31 15.27 6.50 -38.11
CA LEU A 31 16.27 7.33 -37.43
C LEU A 31 16.31 8.73 -38.06
N GLY A 32 16.56 9.76 -37.24
CA GLY A 32 16.85 11.11 -37.72
C GLY A 32 18.18 11.18 -38.50
N PRO A 33 18.35 12.14 -39.43
CA PRO A 33 19.58 12.31 -40.21
C PRO A 33 20.88 12.35 -39.39
N ALA A 34 20.89 13.04 -38.24
CA ALA A 34 22.06 13.16 -37.37
C ALA A 34 22.41 11.82 -36.71
N ALA A 35 21.40 11.08 -36.22
CA ALA A 35 21.58 9.74 -35.65
C ALA A 35 22.04 8.74 -36.73
N PHE A 36 21.50 8.85 -37.94
CA PHE A 36 21.85 8.00 -39.07
C PHE A 36 23.32 8.21 -39.51
N HIS A 37 23.78 9.46 -39.53
CA HIS A 37 25.18 9.80 -39.82
C HIS A 37 26.12 9.37 -38.68
N ALA A 38 25.74 9.62 -37.42
CA ALA A 38 26.52 9.22 -36.24
C ALA A 38 26.71 7.70 -36.14
N LEU A 39 25.72 6.91 -36.57
CA LEU A 39 25.81 5.45 -36.65
C LEU A 39 26.65 4.94 -37.83
N GLY A 40 26.98 5.79 -38.81
CA GLY A 40 27.63 5.36 -40.07
C GLY A 40 26.77 4.40 -40.89
N ALA A 41 25.45 4.45 -40.72
CA ALA A 41 24.53 3.49 -41.29
C ALA A 41 24.31 3.73 -42.80
N ARG A 42 24.25 2.64 -43.58
CA ARG A 42 23.73 2.66 -44.96
C ARG A 42 22.26 2.29 -44.94
N LEU A 43 21.51 2.72 -45.96
CA LEU A 43 20.10 2.38 -46.12
C LEU A 43 19.92 0.85 -46.06
N GLY A 44 19.10 0.37 -45.13
CA GLY A 44 18.83 -1.06 -44.95
C GLY A 44 19.90 -1.84 -44.19
N SER A 45 20.89 -1.17 -43.57
CA SER A 45 21.81 -1.82 -42.64
C SER A 45 21.06 -2.35 -41.40
N ALA A 46 21.48 -3.49 -40.88
CA ALA A 46 20.88 -4.08 -39.69
C ALA A 46 21.47 -3.46 -38.42
N VAL A 47 20.58 -3.11 -37.50
CA VAL A 47 20.92 -2.51 -36.22
C VAL A 47 20.32 -3.38 -35.11
N LYS A 48 21.19 -3.78 -34.18
CA LYS A 48 20.79 -4.40 -32.93
C LYS A 48 20.60 -3.30 -31.90
N ILE A 49 19.41 -3.24 -31.32
CA ILE A 49 19.00 -2.26 -30.33
C ILE A 49 18.91 -2.98 -29.00
N SER A 50 19.72 -2.56 -28.02
CA SER A 50 19.62 -3.02 -26.64
C SER A 50 18.68 -2.09 -25.87
N LEU A 51 17.61 -2.65 -25.32
CA LEU A 51 16.68 -1.92 -24.46
C LEU A 51 17.21 -1.89 -23.02
N PRO A 52 16.94 -0.82 -22.26
CA PRO A 52 17.38 -0.70 -20.86
C PRO A 52 16.81 -1.80 -19.95
N ASP A 53 15.67 -2.41 -20.33
CA ASP A 53 15.01 -3.50 -19.59
C ASP A 53 15.69 -4.88 -19.77
N GLY A 54 16.90 -4.93 -20.32
CA GLY A 54 17.65 -6.18 -20.57
C GLY A 54 17.22 -6.96 -21.83
N GLY A 55 16.32 -6.41 -22.64
CA GLY A 55 15.87 -7.00 -23.90
C GLY A 55 16.67 -6.49 -25.11
N SER A 56 16.73 -7.28 -26.18
CA SER A 56 17.32 -6.85 -27.46
C SER A 56 16.34 -7.02 -28.62
N CYS A 57 16.37 -6.10 -29.57
CA CYS A 57 15.65 -6.23 -30.83
C CYS A 57 16.56 -5.96 -32.04
N ILE A 58 16.20 -6.54 -33.18
CA ILE A 58 16.91 -6.35 -34.44
C ILE A 58 15.99 -5.70 -35.44
N CYS A 59 16.45 -4.58 -36.01
CA CYS A 59 15.71 -3.80 -36.99
C CYS A 59 16.63 -3.39 -38.15
N THR A 60 16.03 -3.00 -39.27
CA THR A 60 16.76 -2.37 -40.38
C THR A 60 16.71 -0.85 -40.26
N ALA A 61 17.84 -0.16 -40.40
CA ALA A 61 17.93 1.29 -40.30
C ALA A 61 17.44 1.99 -41.57
N TRP A 62 16.50 2.92 -41.41
CA TRP A 62 15.96 3.78 -42.46
C TRP A 62 15.88 5.23 -41.97
N PRO A 63 16.08 6.22 -42.85
CA PRO A 63 15.85 7.61 -42.49
C PRO A 63 14.37 7.89 -42.26
N ARG A 64 14.09 8.80 -41.32
CA ARG A 64 12.75 9.34 -41.05
C ARG A 64 12.31 10.29 -42.18
N ARG A 65 11.00 10.40 -42.40
CA ARG A 65 10.44 11.24 -43.48
C ARG A 65 10.51 12.73 -43.17
N ASP A 66 10.21 13.09 -41.93
CA ASP A 66 10.09 14.51 -41.52
C ASP A 66 11.45 15.17 -41.26
N GLY A 67 12.56 14.44 -41.40
CA GLY A 67 13.91 14.96 -41.19
C GLY A 67 14.27 15.36 -39.75
N ALA A 68 13.33 15.35 -38.80
CA ALA A 68 13.66 15.76 -37.42
C ALA A 68 14.54 14.75 -36.69
N ASP A 69 15.52 15.29 -35.96
CA ASP A 69 16.50 14.57 -35.16
C ASP A 69 16.03 14.31 -33.73
N CYS A 70 16.78 13.49 -32.99
CA CYS A 70 16.51 13.11 -31.59
C CYS A 70 15.28 12.21 -31.37
N PHE A 71 14.71 11.61 -32.41
CA PHE A 71 13.59 10.67 -32.31
C PHE A 71 13.87 9.35 -33.02
N VAL A 72 13.30 8.26 -32.47
CA VAL A 72 13.35 6.92 -33.06
C VAL A 72 11.96 6.31 -33.10
N GLN A 73 11.59 5.72 -34.23
CA GLN A 73 10.42 4.85 -34.33
C GLN A 73 10.90 3.44 -34.66
N LEU A 74 10.49 2.46 -33.88
CA LEU A 74 10.97 1.08 -33.99
C LEU A 74 9.80 0.11 -34.08
N ASP A 75 9.87 -0.82 -35.03
CA ASP A 75 8.97 -1.97 -35.16
C ASP A 75 9.69 -3.22 -34.61
N PRO A 76 9.41 -3.64 -33.35
CA PRO A 76 10.14 -4.70 -32.67
C PRO A 76 9.58 -6.08 -33.05
N LEU A 77 9.62 -6.43 -34.34
CA LEU A 77 9.09 -7.68 -34.85
C LEU A 77 9.95 -8.90 -34.46
N CYS A 78 11.27 -8.73 -34.46
CA CYS A 78 12.25 -9.71 -34.00
C CYS A 78 12.89 -9.20 -32.71
N ALA A 79 12.43 -9.74 -31.58
CA ALA A 79 12.86 -9.28 -30.26
C ALA A 79 13.08 -10.47 -29.31
N SER A 80 13.84 -10.25 -28.25
CA SER A 80 13.93 -11.21 -27.15
C SER A 80 12.53 -11.47 -26.55
N PRO A 81 12.22 -12.70 -26.11
CA PRO A 81 10.87 -13.12 -25.69
C PRO A 81 10.16 -12.19 -24.69
N GLY A 82 10.91 -11.51 -23.81
CA GLY A 82 10.36 -10.61 -22.79
C GLY A 82 9.88 -9.24 -23.29
N VAL A 83 10.34 -8.79 -24.45
CA VAL A 83 10.00 -7.44 -24.99
C VAL A 83 8.66 -7.44 -25.72
N VAL A 84 8.26 -8.59 -26.25
CA VAL A 84 7.08 -8.74 -27.13
C VAL A 84 5.75 -8.59 -26.38
N VAL A 85 5.72 -8.87 -25.08
CA VAL A 85 4.49 -8.89 -24.27
C VAL A 85 4.07 -7.48 -23.81
N GLY A 86 4.97 -6.50 -23.87
CA GLY A 86 4.69 -5.10 -23.59
C GLY A 86 4.81 -4.26 -24.84
N ALA A 87 3.70 -3.85 -25.44
CA ALA A 87 3.72 -2.72 -26.37
C ALA A 87 4.47 -1.55 -25.71
N PRO A 88 5.36 -0.82 -26.41
CA PRO A 88 6.09 0.32 -25.84
C PRO A 88 5.11 1.47 -25.55
N ARG A 89 4.35 1.36 -24.46
CA ARG A 89 3.46 2.39 -23.92
C ARG A 89 4.22 3.17 -22.86
N SER A 90 5.15 4.01 -23.29
CA SER A 90 5.64 5.15 -22.49
C SER A 90 6.84 5.80 -23.19
N ARG A 91 6.95 7.12 -23.03
CA ARG A 91 8.02 7.98 -23.55
C ARG A 91 9.38 7.52 -23.03
N ARG A 92 10.06 6.62 -23.75
CA ARG A 92 11.39 6.12 -23.39
C ARG A 92 12.47 6.94 -24.10
N SER A 93 13.56 7.25 -23.42
CA SER A 93 14.79 7.77 -24.02
C SER A 93 15.79 6.62 -24.22
N LEU A 94 16.37 6.53 -25.42
CA LEU A 94 17.47 5.62 -25.77
C LEU A 94 18.71 6.45 -26.06
N SER A 95 19.86 6.05 -25.53
CA SER A 95 21.14 6.61 -25.95
C SER A 95 21.57 6.00 -27.29
N LEU A 96 22.34 6.75 -28.08
CA LEU A 96 22.96 6.21 -29.30
C LEU A 96 23.89 5.02 -29.02
N SER A 97 24.45 4.90 -27.81
CA SER A 97 25.31 3.77 -27.41
C SER A 97 24.58 2.42 -27.37
N HIS A 98 23.25 2.44 -27.31
CA HIS A 98 22.43 1.23 -27.32
C HIS A 98 22.12 0.72 -28.74
N LEU A 99 22.51 1.46 -29.78
CA LEU A 99 22.34 1.10 -31.18
C LEU A 99 23.67 0.61 -31.75
N LEU A 100 23.75 -0.67 -32.08
CA LEU A 100 24.94 -1.30 -32.66
C LEU A 100 24.66 -1.78 -34.07
N LEU A 101 25.47 -1.35 -35.03
CA LEU A 101 25.39 -1.79 -36.41
C LEU A 101 26.00 -3.20 -36.53
N VAL A 102 25.23 -4.16 -37.01
CA VAL A 102 25.59 -5.58 -37.03
C VAL A 102 25.73 -6.09 -38.46
N PRO A 103 26.77 -6.86 -38.80
CA PRO A 103 26.87 -7.53 -40.09
C PRO A 103 25.82 -8.64 -40.22
N CYS A 104 25.08 -8.66 -41.33
CA CYS A 104 24.07 -9.67 -41.62
C CYS A 104 24.45 -10.54 -42.83
N PRO A 105 25.19 -11.64 -42.66
CA PRO A 105 25.43 -12.60 -43.72
C PRO A 105 24.12 -13.34 -44.09
N PRO A 106 23.92 -13.72 -45.37
CA PRO A 106 22.75 -14.51 -45.79
C PRO A 106 22.82 -15.95 -45.26
N LEU A 107 21.73 -16.42 -44.63
CA LEU A 107 21.64 -17.74 -44.02
C LEU A 107 21.33 -18.83 -45.05
N ARG A 108 21.95 -20.01 -44.92
CA ARG A 108 21.66 -21.19 -45.76
C ARG A 108 20.53 -22.05 -45.19
N ARG A 109 20.48 -22.20 -43.87
CA ARG A 109 19.41 -22.92 -43.14
C ARG A 109 19.06 -22.19 -41.85
N VAL A 110 17.80 -22.24 -41.45
CA VAL A 110 17.30 -21.71 -40.17
C VAL A 110 16.40 -22.75 -39.51
N ALA A 111 16.69 -23.04 -38.25
CA ALA A 111 15.86 -23.89 -37.39
C ALA A 111 14.96 -22.99 -36.53
N VAL A 112 13.64 -23.20 -36.65
CA VAL A 112 12.63 -22.44 -35.92
C VAL A 112 11.71 -23.36 -35.12
N TRP A 113 11.18 -22.83 -34.02
CA TRP A 113 10.11 -23.44 -33.24
C TRP A 113 8.84 -22.61 -33.38
N PRO A 114 7.77 -23.13 -34.01
CA PRO A 114 6.55 -22.38 -34.24
C PRO A 114 5.60 -22.42 -33.04
N VAL A 115 5.13 -21.25 -32.62
CA VAL A 115 4.02 -21.09 -31.68
C VAL A 115 2.76 -20.88 -32.51
N LEU A 116 1.82 -21.83 -32.42
CA LEU A 116 0.56 -21.79 -33.16
C LEU A 116 -0.49 -20.92 -32.45
N ARG A 117 -1.38 -20.29 -33.21
CA ARG A 117 -2.52 -19.50 -32.68
C ARG A 117 -3.57 -20.39 -32.02
N GLU A 118 -3.75 -21.60 -32.52
CA GLU A 118 -4.68 -22.60 -31.98
C GLU A 118 -3.93 -23.71 -31.22
N ARG A 119 -4.52 -24.19 -30.12
CA ARG A 119 -3.94 -25.28 -29.31
C ARG A 119 -3.93 -26.58 -30.11
N ALA A 120 -2.83 -27.33 -30.03
CA ALA A 120 -2.74 -28.67 -30.57
C ALA A 120 -3.86 -29.55 -29.98
N GLY A 121 -4.86 -29.92 -30.79
CA GLY A 121 -6.00 -30.75 -30.38
C GLY A 121 -7.39 -30.31 -30.84
N ALA A 122 -7.56 -29.16 -31.51
CA ALA A 122 -8.85 -28.74 -32.08
C ALA A 122 -9.14 -29.42 -33.46
N PRO A 123 -10.42 -29.63 -33.83
CA PRO A 123 -10.81 -30.20 -35.12
C PRO A 123 -10.52 -29.20 -36.25
N GLY A 124 -9.29 -29.25 -36.77
CA GLY A 124 -8.76 -28.29 -37.74
C GLY A 124 -7.25 -28.09 -37.64
N ALA A 125 -6.50 -29.09 -37.14
CA ALA A 125 -5.05 -28.97 -36.95
C ALA A 125 -4.37 -28.54 -38.27
N PRO A 126 -3.59 -27.46 -38.27
CA PRO A 126 -3.00 -26.94 -39.49
C PRO A 126 -2.01 -27.94 -40.07
N SER A 127 -2.07 -28.14 -41.39
CA SER A 127 -1.12 -29.01 -42.10
C SER A 127 0.30 -28.48 -41.90
N THR A 128 1.27 -29.38 -41.74
CA THR A 128 2.69 -29.03 -41.56
C THR A 128 3.22 -28.20 -42.74
N ALA A 129 2.66 -28.38 -43.94
CA ALA A 129 2.93 -27.59 -45.12
C ALA A 129 2.46 -26.12 -44.97
N ALA A 130 1.25 -25.89 -44.47
CA ALA A 130 0.72 -24.53 -44.26
C ALA A 130 1.51 -23.76 -43.17
N VAL A 131 1.96 -24.46 -42.13
CA VAL A 131 2.84 -23.87 -41.10
C VAL A 131 4.20 -23.49 -41.68
N LEU A 132 4.74 -24.31 -42.60
CA LEU A 132 6.02 -24.06 -43.26
C LEU A 132 5.93 -22.88 -44.24
N GLU A 133 4.87 -22.78 -45.05
CA GLU A 133 4.64 -21.64 -45.94
C GLU A 133 4.47 -20.34 -45.15
N ALA A 134 3.67 -20.36 -44.08
CA ALA A 134 3.51 -19.21 -43.20
C ALA A 134 4.84 -18.79 -42.55
N ALA A 135 5.67 -19.75 -42.14
CA ALA A 135 6.98 -19.47 -41.56
C ALA A 135 7.97 -18.90 -42.59
N GLN A 136 7.95 -19.38 -43.84
CA GLN A 136 8.78 -18.85 -44.92
C GLN A 136 8.40 -17.42 -45.28
N GLU A 137 7.11 -17.11 -45.39
CA GLU A 137 6.65 -15.76 -45.70
C GLU A 137 6.94 -14.78 -44.56
N LEU A 138 6.81 -15.22 -43.30
CA LEU A 138 7.16 -14.43 -42.12
C LEU A 138 8.66 -14.18 -41.97
N LEU A 139 9.54 -14.98 -42.56
CA LEU A 139 10.99 -14.78 -42.44
C LEU A 139 11.59 -14.15 -43.70
N ARG A 140 10.80 -13.92 -44.75
CA ARG A 140 11.30 -13.48 -46.06
C ARG A 140 12.01 -12.11 -45.97
N ASN A 141 13.29 -12.09 -46.36
CA ASN A 141 14.15 -10.90 -46.39
C ASN A 141 14.30 -10.19 -45.03
N ARG A 142 14.15 -10.93 -43.92
CA ARG A 142 14.23 -10.35 -42.57
C ARG A 142 15.55 -10.73 -41.87
N PRO A 143 16.16 -9.79 -41.13
CA PRO A 143 17.28 -10.10 -40.27
C PRO A 143 16.78 -10.79 -38.98
N VAL A 144 17.46 -11.87 -38.61
CA VAL A 144 17.14 -12.72 -37.46
C VAL A 144 18.39 -12.92 -36.60
N SER A 145 18.20 -13.21 -35.32
CA SER A 145 19.27 -13.60 -34.40
C SER A 145 18.87 -14.78 -33.55
N LEU A 146 19.88 -15.45 -33.00
CA LEU A 146 19.68 -16.61 -32.15
C LEU A 146 18.87 -16.21 -30.88
N GLY A 147 17.91 -17.05 -30.48
CA GLY A 147 17.11 -16.86 -29.28
C GLY A 147 16.04 -15.77 -29.35
N HIS A 148 15.90 -15.06 -30.48
CA HIS A 148 14.86 -14.07 -30.68
C HIS A 148 13.56 -14.70 -31.19
N VAL A 149 12.45 -14.02 -30.90
CA VAL A 149 11.10 -14.38 -31.32
C VAL A 149 10.66 -13.44 -32.43
N VAL A 150 10.21 -13.99 -33.55
CA VAL A 150 9.58 -13.26 -34.64
C VAL A 150 8.07 -13.40 -34.51
N VAL A 151 7.38 -12.29 -34.30
CA VAL A 151 5.93 -12.26 -34.07
C VAL A 151 5.20 -12.06 -35.39
N ALA A 152 4.08 -12.77 -35.61
CA ALA A 152 3.23 -12.51 -36.75
C ALA A 152 2.38 -11.24 -36.51
N PRO A 153 2.29 -10.30 -37.47
CA PRO A 153 1.48 -9.10 -37.30
C PRO A 153 -0.01 -9.44 -37.12
N PRO A 154 -0.76 -8.62 -36.34
CA PRO A 154 -2.19 -8.83 -36.11
C PRO A 154 -2.95 -8.65 -37.43
N GLY A 155 -3.41 -9.77 -38.03
CA GLY A 155 -4.04 -9.79 -39.35
C GLY A 155 -3.33 -10.62 -40.42
N ALA A 156 -2.13 -11.15 -40.15
CA ALA A 156 -1.46 -12.06 -41.09
C ALA A 156 -2.27 -13.36 -41.29
N PRO A 157 -2.50 -13.81 -42.55
CA PRO A 157 -3.13 -15.09 -42.84
C PRO A 157 -2.17 -16.22 -42.47
N GLY A 158 -2.63 -17.15 -41.62
CA GLY A 158 -1.87 -18.34 -41.27
C GLY A 158 -2.00 -18.76 -39.80
N PRO A 159 -1.63 -20.02 -39.49
CA PRO A 159 -1.79 -20.62 -38.16
C PRO A 159 -0.70 -20.22 -37.16
N VAL A 160 0.36 -19.53 -37.59
CA VAL A 160 1.53 -19.20 -36.76
C VAL A 160 1.32 -17.86 -36.03
N ALA A 161 1.45 -17.87 -34.71
CA ALA A 161 1.43 -16.68 -33.86
C ALA A 161 2.82 -16.06 -33.72
N ALA A 162 3.84 -16.91 -33.48
CA ALA A 162 5.22 -16.49 -33.32
C ALA A 162 6.19 -17.61 -33.72
N LEU A 163 7.42 -17.26 -34.08
CA LEU A 163 8.51 -18.18 -34.42
C LEU A 163 9.71 -17.91 -33.52
N HIS A 164 10.15 -18.90 -32.75
CA HIS A 164 11.41 -18.82 -32.00
C HIS A 164 12.56 -19.30 -32.87
N ILE A 165 13.63 -18.51 -32.95
CA ILE A 165 14.83 -18.88 -33.72
C ILE A 165 15.76 -19.69 -32.81
N VAL A 166 15.87 -20.99 -33.09
CA VAL A 166 16.66 -21.94 -32.28
C VAL A 166 18.10 -22.02 -32.80
N GLY A 167 18.29 -21.90 -34.11
CA GLY A 167 19.63 -21.93 -34.71
C GLY A 167 19.65 -21.59 -36.20
N GLY A 168 20.83 -21.39 -36.75
CA GLY A 168 21.03 -21.10 -38.17
C GLY A 168 22.43 -21.49 -38.64
N THR A 169 22.57 -21.73 -39.94
CA THR A 169 23.87 -22.01 -40.58
C THR A 169 24.10 -20.98 -41.70
N PRO A 170 25.17 -20.16 -41.68
CA PRO A 170 26.14 -19.96 -40.58
C PRO A 170 25.49 -19.46 -39.28
N SER A 171 26.17 -19.60 -38.13
CA SER A 171 25.64 -19.23 -36.82
C SER A 171 25.18 -17.76 -36.81
N PRO A 172 23.90 -17.47 -36.48
CA PRO A 172 23.32 -16.14 -36.63
C PRO A 172 23.70 -15.16 -35.50
N ASP A 173 24.88 -15.29 -34.89
CA ASP A 173 25.40 -14.35 -33.90
C ASP A 173 26.39 -13.38 -34.57
N PRO A 174 26.13 -12.06 -34.59
CA PRO A 174 25.09 -11.32 -33.86
C PRO A 174 23.77 -11.12 -34.64
N ALA A 175 23.75 -11.34 -35.95
CA ALA A 175 22.55 -11.37 -36.80
C ALA A 175 22.79 -12.14 -38.11
N GLY A 176 21.74 -12.65 -38.75
CA GLY A 176 21.79 -13.26 -40.08
C GLY A 176 20.57 -12.90 -40.92
N LEU A 177 20.72 -12.80 -42.25
CA LEU A 177 19.65 -12.43 -43.16
C LEU A 177 18.98 -13.66 -43.77
N VAL A 178 17.66 -13.80 -43.63
CA VAL A 178 16.90 -14.87 -44.28
C VAL A 178 16.55 -14.44 -45.70
N THR A 179 17.03 -15.17 -46.69
CA THR A 179 16.75 -14.95 -48.12
C THR A 179 15.72 -15.96 -48.62
N PRO A 180 15.08 -15.76 -49.79
CA PRO A 180 14.19 -16.77 -50.38
C PRO A 180 14.88 -18.12 -50.68
N ARG A 181 16.21 -18.16 -50.69
CA ARG A 181 17.01 -19.38 -50.92
C ARG A 181 17.32 -20.13 -49.61
N THR A 182 16.99 -19.56 -48.46
CA THR A 182 17.27 -20.12 -47.14
C THR A 182 16.27 -21.24 -46.82
N ARG A 183 16.75 -22.42 -46.42
CA ARG A 183 15.85 -23.53 -46.03
C ARG A 183 15.41 -23.38 -44.58
N VAL A 184 14.11 -23.29 -44.33
CA VAL A 184 13.51 -23.24 -42.99
C VAL A 184 13.15 -24.65 -42.53
N GLY A 185 13.58 -25.06 -41.33
CA GLY A 185 13.25 -26.35 -40.72
C GLY A 185 12.71 -26.20 -39.30
N PHE A 186 11.92 -27.17 -38.84
CA PHE A 186 11.34 -27.16 -37.48
C PHE A 186 12.21 -27.94 -36.48
N SER A 187 12.45 -27.37 -35.30
CA SER A 187 13.07 -28.09 -34.19
C SER A 187 12.05 -29.03 -33.52
N ARG A 188 12.52 -30.15 -32.94
CA ARG A 188 11.67 -31.13 -32.20
C ARG A 188 11.58 -30.86 -30.70
N GLU A 189 12.50 -30.08 -30.15
CA GLU A 189 12.53 -29.73 -28.73
C GLU A 189 12.04 -28.29 -28.53
N PRO A 190 11.09 -28.05 -27.59
CA PRO A 190 10.73 -26.70 -27.21
C PRO A 190 11.95 -26.02 -26.59
N PRO A 191 12.18 -24.71 -26.85
CA PRO A 191 13.26 -24.00 -26.18
C PRO A 191 13.07 -24.12 -24.67
N SER A 192 14.11 -24.53 -23.95
CA SER A 192 14.13 -24.49 -22.49
C SER A 192 13.77 -23.07 -22.08
N GLU A 193 12.56 -22.86 -21.55
CA GLU A 193 12.15 -21.57 -21.04
C GLU A 193 13.04 -21.25 -19.83
N SER A 194 14.18 -20.61 -20.07
CA SER A 194 14.72 -19.69 -19.09
C SER A 194 13.70 -18.57 -19.01
N ARG A 195 12.68 -18.75 -18.17
CA ARG A 195 11.73 -17.69 -17.83
C ARG A 195 12.56 -16.44 -17.56
N PRO A 196 12.15 -15.27 -18.10
CA PRO A 196 12.88 -14.05 -17.86
C PRO A 196 13.08 -13.91 -16.35
N ARG A 197 14.32 -13.67 -15.94
CA ARG A 197 14.72 -13.29 -14.59
C ARG A 197 14.13 -11.91 -14.29
N SER A 198 12.80 -11.80 -14.25
CA SER A 198 12.15 -10.62 -13.71
C SER A 198 12.24 -10.75 -12.20
N GLU A 199 13.32 -10.22 -11.64
CA GLU A 199 13.31 -9.75 -10.27
C GLU A 199 12.10 -8.84 -10.16
N VAL A 200 11.03 -9.30 -9.50
CA VAL A 200 10.07 -8.38 -8.94
C VAL A 200 10.76 -7.90 -7.67
N PRO A 201 11.25 -6.65 -7.60
CA PRO A 201 11.83 -6.15 -6.37
C PRO A 201 10.72 -6.19 -5.31
N LEU A 202 10.87 -7.10 -4.37
CA LEU A 202 10.04 -7.15 -3.18
C LEU A 202 10.51 -6.01 -2.28
N GLY A 203 9.92 -4.83 -2.47
CA GLY A 203 10.16 -3.68 -1.60
C GLY A 203 9.64 -3.96 -0.18
N GLY A 204 10.45 -3.64 0.83
CA GLY A 204 10.04 -3.67 2.25
C GLY A 204 10.02 -5.03 2.94
N LEU A 205 10.34 -6.14 2.24
CA LEU A 205 10.38 -7.50 2.81
C LEU A 205 11.81 -8.10 2.83
N SER A 206 12.84 -7.27 2.85
CA SER A 206 14.24 -7.70 2.80
C SER A 206 14.60 -8.64 3.95
N GLU A 207 14.26 -8.32 5.20
CA GLU A 207 14.59 -9.16 6.36
C GLU A 207 13.84 -10.52 6.36
N ALA A 208 12.56 -10.51 6.00
CA ALA A 208 11.78 -11.74 5.88
C ALA A 208 12.28 -12.60 4.72
N ALA A 209 12.66 -11.97 3.60
CA ALA A 209 13.30 -12.64 2.47
C ALA A 209 14.66 -13.20 2.87
N ASP A 210 15.49 -12.45 3.59
CA ASP A 210 16.82 -12.87 4.02
C ASP A 210 16.76 -14.00 5.03
N SER A 211 15.81 -13.95 5.97
CA SER A 211 15.53 -15.05 6.90
C SER A 211 15.08 -16.32 6.16
N LEU A 212 14.18 -16.19 5.18
CA LEU A 212 13.73 -17.32 4.35
C LEU A 212 14.88 -17.84 3.46
N ARG A 213 15.71 -16.94 2.91
CA ARG A 213 16.89 -17.26 2.11
C ARG A 213 17.91 -18.03 2.93
N GLU A 214 18.18 -17.60 4.16
CA GLU A 214 19.11 -18.26 5.08
C GLU A 214 18.61 -19.67 5.39
N LEU A 215 17.32 -19.80 5.75
CA LEU A 215 16.67 -21.07 6.05
C LEU A 215 16.66 -22.04 4.87
N LEU A 216 16.51 -21.54 3.64
CA LEU A 216 16.56 -22.37 2.44
C LEU A 216 17.99 -22.68 2.00
N ARG A 217 18.94 -21.75 2.13
CA ARG A 217 20.33 -21.95 1.68
C ARG A 217 21.17 -22.80 2.63
N LEU A 218 21.00 -22.67 3.94
CA LEU A 218 21.76 -23.42 4.94
C LEU A 218 21.70 -24.94 4.74
N PRO A 219 20.51 -25.59 4.65
CA PRO A 219 20.41 -27.02 4.44
C PRO A 219 20.90 -27.47 3.07
N LEU A 220 20.75 -26.64 2.05
CA LEU A 220 21.17 -26.96 0.68
C LEU A 220 22.68 -26.86 0.47
N ARG A 221 23.33 -25.89 1.11
CA ARG A 221 24.76 -25.60 0.91
C ARG A 221 25.66 -26.35 1.88
N TYR A 222 25.21 -26.63 3.11
CA TYR A 222 26.05 -27.23 4.17
C TYR A 222 25.40 -28.44 4.89
N PRO A 223 24.90 -29.46 4.17
CA PRO A 223 24.22 -30.59 4.80
C PRO A 223 25.14 -31.43 5.70
N ARG A 224 26.41 -31.59 5.32
CA ARG A 224 27.40 -32.38 6.08
C ARG A 224 27.82 -31.69 7.38
N THR A 225 27.98 -30.37 7.35
CA THR A 225 28.39 -29.57 8.50
C THR A 225 27.30 -29.54 9.56
N LEU A 226 26.03 -29.38 9.16
CA LEU A 226 24.88 -29.42 10.07
C LEU A 226 24.73 -30.79 10.75
N ALA A 227 24.92 -31.87 9.99
CA ALA A 227 24.88 -33.24 10.53
C ALA A 227 26.02 -33.50 11.52
N ALA A 228 27.23 -32.99 11.26
CA ALA A 228 28.37 -33.12 12.16
C ALA A 228 28.18 -32.33 13.48
N LEU A 229 27.46 -31.20 13.42
CA LEU A 229 27.14 -30.36 14.57
C LEU A 229 25.93 -30.84 15.39
N GLY A 230 25.20 -31.87 14.92
CA GLY A 230 24.01 -32.38 15.58
C GLY A 230 22.84 -31.39 15.63
N LEU A 231 22.84 -30.37 14.77
CA LEU A 231 21.81 -29.33 14.76
C LEU A 231 20.60 -29.79 13.95
N ALA A 232 19.42 -29.78 14.58
CA ALA A 232 18.15 -29.97 13.87
C ALA A 232 17.87 -28.73 13.02
N VAL A 233 17.78 -28.90 11.70
CA VAL A 233 17.40 -27.80 10.80
C VAL A 233 15.91 -27.54 10.98
N PRO A 234 15.48 -26.29 11.29
CA PRO A 234 14.06 -25.96 11.31
C PRO A 234 13.50 -26.05 9.90
N ARG A 235 12.52 -26.94 9.68
CA ARG A 235 11.98 -27.28 8.35
C ARG A 235 10.63 -26.63 8.07
N GLY A 236 9.96 -26.12 9.10
CA GLY A 236 8.70 -25.40 8.95
C GLY A 236 8.84 -23.92 9.27
N VAL A 237 8.42 -23.07 8.33
CA VAL A 237 8.32 -21.61 8.52
C VAL A 237 6.87 -21.21 8.44
N LEU A 238 6.41 -20.39 9.39
CA LEU A 238 5.08 -19.78 9.34
C LEU A 238 5.22 -18.29 9.04
N LEU A 239 4.66 -17.86 7.91
CA LEU A 239 4.56 -16.46 7.51
C LEU A 239 3.20 -15.91 7.96
N ALA A 240 3.22 -15.06 8.99
CA ALA A 240 2.05 -14.32 9.47
C ALA A 240 2.06 -12.90 8.89
N GLY A 241 0.90 -12.23 8.86
CA GLY A 241 0.80 -10.84 8.38
C GLY A 241 -0.55 -10.53 7.73
N PRO A 242 -0.85 -9.27 7.41
CA PRO A 242 -2.10 -8.90 6.75
C PRO A 242 -2.17 -9.44 5.30
N PRO A 243 -3.38 -9.58 4.72
CA PRO A 243 -3.54 -9.97 3.33
C PRO A 243 -3.01 -8.88 2.40
N GLY A 244 -2.46 -9.26 1.24
CA GLY A 244 -2.01 -8.32 0.21
C GLY A 244 -0.56 -7.82 0.36
N VAL A 245 0.16 -8.20 1.42
CA VAL A 245 1.60 -7.86 1.59
C VAL A 245 2.54 -8.67 0.69
N GLY A 246 2.00 -9.57 -0.13
CA GLY A 246 2.80 -10.33 -1.09
C GLY A 246 3.51 -11.56 -0.52
N LYS A 247 3.07 -12.16 0.59
CA LYS A 247 3.65 -13.41 1.14
C LYS A 247 3.81 -14.53 0.11
N THR A 248 2.79 -14.74 -0.72
CA THR A 248 2.82 -15.72 -1.80
C THR A 248 3.85 -15.35 -2.87
N GLN A 249 4.09 -14.06 -3.12
CA GLN A 249 5.11 -13.58 -4.04
C GLN A 249 6.52 -13.71 -3.45
N LEU A 250 6.68 -13.43 -2.14
CA LEU A 250 7.92 -13.61 -1.39
C LEU A 250 8.43 -15.05 -1.50
N VAL A 251 7.57 -16.02 -1.19
CA VAL A 251 7.96 -17.44 -1.26
C VAL A 251 8.29 -17.86 -2.69
N ARG A 252 7.55 -17.36 -3.69
CA ARG A 252 7.84 -17.61 -5.11
C ARG A 252 9.19 -17.05 -5.55
N ALA A 253 9.52 -15.83 -5.13
CA ALA A 253 10.79 -15.19 -5.46
C ALA A 253 11.97 -15.92 -4.81
N VAL A 254 11.88 -16.21 -3.51
CA VAL A 254 12.97 -16.88 -2.80
C VAL A 254 13.15 -18.32 -3.28
N ALA A 255 12.08 -19.05 -3.60
CA ALA A 255 12.19 -20.40 -4.17
C ALA A 255 12.92 -20.39 -5.52
N HIS A 256 12.60 -19.40 -6.38
CA HIS A 256 13.24 -19.21 -7.66
C HIS A 256 14.73 -18.84 -7.52
N GLU A 257 15.07 -17.93 -6.59
CA GLU A 257 16.46 -17.57 -6.28
C GLU A 257 17.27 -18.74 -5.72
N ALA A 258 16.65 -19.57 -4.88
CA ALA A 258 17.28 -20.75 -4.28
C ALA A 258 17.42 -21.92 -5.28
N GLY A 259 16.82 -21.82 -6.46
CA GLY A 259 16.79 -22.91 -7.46
C GLY A 259 16.00 -24.13 -6.98
N ALA A 260 15.04 -23.94 -6.07
CA ALA A 260 14.20 -25.01 -5.53
C ALA A 260 12.92 -25.18 -6.36
N GLU A 261 12.46 -26.43 -6.51
CA GLU A 261 11.16 -26.69 -7.12
C GLU A 261 10.04 -26.32 -6.15
N LEU A 262 9.23 -25.33 -6.54
CA LEU A 262 8.12 -24.83 -5.73
C LEU A 262 6.81 -25.57 -6.02
N LEU A 263 6.25 -26.23 -5.01
CA LEU A 263 4.88 -26.74 -5.01
C LEU A 263 4.00 -25.82 -4.16
N ALA A 264 3.32 -24.87 -4.81
CA ALA A 264 2.40 -23.94 -4.15
C ALA A 264 0.97 -24.47 -4.19
N VAL A 265 0.35 -24.62 -3.02
CA VAL A 265 -1.01 -25.11 -2.85
C VAL A 265 -1.78 -24.19 -1.91
N SER A 266 -2.99 -23.81 -2.31
CA SER A 266 -3.92 -23.06 -1.47
C SER A 266 -4.73 -24.04 -0.61
N ALA A 267 -4.75 -23.83 0.70
CA ALA A 267 -5.42 -24.69 1.67
C ALA A 267 -6.94 -24.88 1.41
N PRO A 268 -7.72 -23.84 1.03
CA PRO A 268 -9.12 -24.02 0.60
C PRO A 268 -9.29 -24.96 -0.59
N ALA A 269 -8.34 -25.00 -1.53
CA ALA A 269 -8.43 -25.87 -2.72
C ALA A 269 -8.31 -27.36 -2.37
N LEU A 270 -7.84 -27.69 -1.16
CA LEU A 270 -7.74 -29.05 -0.67
C LEU A 270 -9.02 -29.53 0.03
N GLN A 271 -9.98 -28.63 0.26
CA GLN A 271 -11.25 -28.97 0.88
C GLN A 271 -12.18 -29.69 -0.11
N GLY A 272 -12.35 -31.00 0.07
CA GLY A 272 -13.30 -31.84 -0.63
C GLY A 272 -14.66 -31.87 0.06
N SER A 273 -15.71 -32.13 -0.71
CA SER A 273 -17.09 -32.21 -0.21
C SER A 273 -17.38 -33.55 0.48
N ARG A 274 -16.55 -34.57 0.23
CA ARG A 274 -16.73 -35.91 0.82
C ARG A 274 -15.84 -36.09 2.06
N PRO A 275 -16.32 -36.81 3.09
CA PRO A 275 -15.51 -37.13 4.26
C PRO A 275 -14.29 -37.98 3.84
N GLY A 276 -13.08 -37.53 4.23
CA GLY A 276 -11.81 -38.19 3.91
C GLY A 276 -11.14 -37.74 2.60
N GLU A 277 -11.87 -37.05 1.71
CA GLU A 277 -11.30 -36.52 0.46
C GLU A 277 -10.24 -35.44 0.73
N THR A 278 -10.48 -34.62 1.76
CA THR A 278 -9.52 -33.63 2.27
C THR A 278 -8.21 -34.24 2.72
N GLU A 279 -8.29 -35.33 3.49
CA GLU A 279 -7.12 -36.03 4.04
C GLU A 279 -6.30 -36.70 2.92
N GLU A 280 -6.98 -37.31 1.94
CA GLU A 280 -6.31 -37.91 0.79
C GLU A 280 -5.63 -36.86 -0.09
N ASN A 281 -6.28 -35.72 -0.34
CA ASN A 281 -5.71 -34.63 -1.13
C ASN A 281 -4.46 -34.04 -0.46
N VAL A 282 -4.51 -33.80 0.86
CA VAL A 282 -3.32 -33.37 1.61
C VAL A 282 -2.21 -34.42 1.51
N ARG A 283 -2.52 -35.71 1.68
CA ARG A 283 -1.52 -36.78 1.56
C ARG A 283 -0.88 -36.83 0.16
N ARG A 284 -1.68 -36.66 -0.90
CA ARG A 284 -1.22 -36.64 -2.29
C ARG A 284 -0.28 -35.47 -2.57
N VAL A 285 -0.56 -34.29 -2.00
CA VAL A 285 0.31 -33.11 -2.12
C VAL A 285 1.67 -33.35 -1.46
N PHE A 286 1.68 -33.90 -0.23
CA PHE A 286 2.94 -34.22 0.46
C PHE A 286 3.72 -35.33 -0.24
N GLN A 287 3.07 -36.34 -0.81
CA GLN A 287 3.73 -37.37 -1.63
C GLN A 287 4.36 -36.76 -2.89
N ARG A 288 3.63 -35.90 -3.59
CA ARG A 288 4.17 -35.20 -4.76
C ARG A 288 5.35 -34.31 -4.41
N ALA A 289 5.32 -33.63 -3.26
CA ALA A 289 6.47 -32.84 -2.79
C ALA A 289 7.72 -33.71 -2.55
N ARG A 290 7.54 -34.95 -2.05
CA ARG A 290 8.62 -35.93 -1.85
C ARG A 290 9.15 -36.50 -3.17
N GLU A 291 8.28 -36.75 -4.14
CA GLU A 291 8.70 -37.19 -5.47
C GLU A 291 9.57 -36.13 -6.16
N LEU A 292 9.20 -34.84 -6.04
CA LEU A 292 10.00 -33.74 -6.56
C LEU A 292 11.31 -33.59 -5.79
N ALA A 293 11.31 -33.85 -4.48
CA ALA A 293 12.52 -33.85 -3.66
C ALA A 293 13.60 -34.80 -4.20
N SER A 294 13.21 -35.98 -4.71
CA SER A 294 14.16 -36.95 -5.28
C SER A 294 14.94 -36.44 -6.51
N ARG A 295 14.47 -35.37 -7.15
CA ARG A 295 15.11 -34.76 -8.33
C ARG A 295 15.94 -33.52 -7.97
N GLY A 296 15.66 -32.89 -6.83
CA GLY A 296 16.27 -31.65 -6.39
C GLY A 296 15.53 -31.06 -5.18
N PRO A 297 16.03 -29.96 -4.60
CA PRO A 297 15.43 -29.40 -3.40
C PRO A 297 14.02 -28.88 -3.66
N SER A 298 13.05 -29.31 -2.84
CA SER A 298 11.64 -28.96 -3.02
C SER A 298 11.10 -28.11 -1.87
N LEU A 299 10.31 -27.09 -2.23
CA LEU A 299 9.63 -26.19 -1.30
C LEU A 299 8.12 -26.42 -1.40
N LEU A 300 7.52 -26.91 -0.31
CA LEU A 300 6.07 -27.03 -0.19
C LEU A 300 5.51 -25.75 0.44
N PHE A 301 4.79 -24.96 -0.34
CA PHE A 301 4.12 -23.76 0.15
C PHE A 301 2.63 -24.01 0.32
N LEU A 302 2.14 -23.87 1.56
CA LEU A 302 0.73 -23.95 1.93
C LEU A 302 0.22 -22.55 2.23
N ASP A 303 -0.63 -22.02 1.35
CA ASP A 303 -1.26 -20.71 1.53
C ASP A 303 -2.58 -20.86 2.31
N GLU A 304 -2.91 -19.88 3.16
CA GLU A 304 -4.12 -19.85 4.00
C GLU A 304 -4.29 -21.09 4.90
N VAL A 305 -3.22 -21.51 5.59
CA VAL A 305 -3.22 -22.72 6.44
C VAL A 305 -4.29 -22.71 7.55
N ASP A 306 -4.80 -21.54 7.92
CA ASP A 306 -5.90 -21.37 8.86
C ASP A 306 -7.24 -21.97 8.36
N ALA A 307 -7.43 -22.11 7.05
CA ALA A 307 -8.62 -22.78 6.49
C ALA A 307 -8.62 -24.30 6.78
N LEU A 308 -7.45 -24.93 6.84
CA LEU A 308 -7.32 -26.36 7.14
C LEU A 308 -7.14 -26.63 8.64
N CYS A 309 -6.55 -25.69 9.37
CA CYS A 309 -6.18 -25.89 10.77
C CYS A 309 -6.70 -24.79 11.73
N PRO A 310 -8.02 -24.67 11.91
CA PRO A 310 -8.59 -23.76 12.90
C PRO A 310 -8.34 -24.24 14.34
N ARG A 311 -8.44 -23.33 15.31
CA ARG A 311 -8.42 -23.68 16.75
C ARG A 311 -9.51 -24.70 17.08
N ARG A 312 -9.17 -25.70 17.89
CA ARG A 312 -10.06 -26.78 18.34
C ARG A 312 -11.25 -26.19 19.11
N GLY A 313 -12.38 -26.13 18.43
CA GLY A 313 -13.67 -25.63 18.91
C GLY A 313 -14.82 -25.85 17.91
N GLY A 314 -14.50 -26.11 16.64
CA GLY A 314 -15.42 -26.53 15.57
C GLY A 314 -15.47 -28.05 15.35
N GLN A 315 -16.40 -28.48 14.49
CA GLN A 315 -16.92 -29.84 14.33
C GLN A 315 -15.86 -30.96 14.19
N ALA A 316 -16.23 -32.19 14.60
CA ALA A 316 -15.39 -33.40 14.56
C ALA A 316 -14.59 -33.69 13.24
N PRO A 317 -15.07 -33.40 12.01
CA PRO A 317 -14.28 -33.64 10.80
C PRO A 317 -13.03 -32.76 10.69
N GLU A 318 -13.07 -31.50 11.15
CA GLU A 318 -11.94 -30.57 11.04
C GLU A 318 -10.78 -30.99 11.94
N SER A 319 -11.08 -31.57 13.11
CA SER A 319 -10.08 -32.06 14.05
C SER A 319 -9.26 -33.24 13.51
N ARG A 320 -9.81 -34.03 12.57
CA ARG A 320 -9.09 -35.16 11.93
C ARG A 320 -8.11 -34.68 10.87
N VAL A 321 -8.52 -33.70 10.06
CA VAL A 321 -7.65 -33.07 9.05
C VAL A 321 -6.44 -32.41 9.71
N VAL A 322 -6.64 -31.71 10.84
CA VAL A 322 -5.54 -31.14 11.64
C VAL A 322 -4.56 -32.23 12.08
N ALA A 323 -5.06 -33.33 12.65
CA ALA A 323 -4.20 -34.43 13.10
C ALA A 323 -3.40 -35.05 11.93
N GLN A 324 -4.00 -35.18 10.75
CA GLN A 324 -3.33 -35.68 9.56
C GLN A 324 -2.22 -34.73 9.07
N VAL A 325 -2.47 -33.42 9.03
CA VAL A 325 -1.46 -32.41 8.66
C VAL A 325 -0.29 -32.45 9.64
N LEU A 326 -0.56 -32.50 10.95
CA LEU A 326 0.48 -32.60 11.98
C LEU A 326 1.34 -33.86 11.80
N THR A 327 0.71 -35.00 11.53
CA THR A 327 1.41 -36.27 11.30
C THR A 327 2.30 -36.22 10.04
N LEU A 328 1.83 -35.53 8.99
CA LEU A 328 2.60 -35.35 7.76
C LEU A 328 3.76 -34.36 7.93
N LEU A 329 3.63 -33.32 8.75
CA LEU A 329 4.73 -32.41 9.10
C LEU A 329 5.79 -33.11 9.95
N ASP A 330 5.37 -33.87 10.96
CA ASP A 330 6.26 -34.65 11.80
C ASP A 330 6.99 -35.72 10.95
N GLY A 331 6.28 -36.35 10.00
CA GLY A 331 6.85 -37.32 9.06
C GLY A 331 7.67 -36.72 7.91
N ALA A 332 7.47 -35.45 7.56
CA ALA A 332 8.27 -34.71 6.57
C ALA A 332 9.58 -34.19 7.19
N SER A 333 9.64 -34.06 8.52
CA SER A 333 10.84 -33.65 9.25
C SER A 333 12.00 -34.65 9.17
N GLY A 334 11.75 -35.88 8.69
CA GLY A 334 12.77 -36.90 8.43
C GLY A 334 13.46 -36.81 7.05
N ASP A 335 12.83 -36.17 6.06
CA ASP A 335 13.35 -36.11 4.68
C ASP A 335 14.24 -34.86 4.50
N ARG A 336 15.49 -35.07 4.08
CA ARG A 336 16.54 -34.03 4.08
C ARG A 336 16.32 -32.91 3.05
N GLU A 337 15.37 -33.04 2.13
CA GLU A 337 15.26 -32.20 0.93
C GLU A 337 13.92 -31.45 0.78
N VAL A 338 12.97 -31.63 1.72
CA VAL A 338 11.69 -30.91 1.71
C VAL A 338 11.70 -29.83 2.79
N VAL A 339 11.30 -28.62 2.43
CA VAL A 339 11.02 -27.51 3.37
C VAL A 339 9.56 -27.13 3.24
N VAL A 340 8.87 -26.92 4.36
CA VAL A 340 7.43 -26.58 4.38
C VAL A 340 7.26 -25.14 4.85
N VAL A 341 6.55 -24.33 4.07
CA VAL A 341 6.24 -22.93 4.42
C VAL A 341 4.73 -22.77 4.45
N GLY A 342 4.20 -22.38 5.60
CA GLY A 342 2.79 -22.02 5.77
C GLY A 342 2.61 -20.51 5.76
N ALA A 343 1.57 -20.01 5.11
CA ALA A 343 1.16 -18.61 5.24
C ALA A 343 -0.23 -18.49 5.86
N THR A 344 -0.40 -17.57 6.80
CA THR A 344 -1.72 -17.28 7.41
C THR A 344 -1.91 -15.78 7.62
N ASN A 345 -3.14 -15.32 7.47
CA ASN A 345 -3.53 -13.94 7.76
C ASN A 345 -3.92 -13.73 9.23
N ARG A 346 -4.27 -14.83 9.91
CA ARG A 346 -4.79 -14.82 11.28
C ARG A 346 -4.03 -15.86 12.09
N PRO A 347 -2.83 -15.54 12.60
CA PRO A 347 -2.09 -16.49 13.43
C PRO A 347 -2.94 -16.95 14.61
N ASP A 348 -3.73 -16.05 15.21
CA ASP A 348 -4.61 -16.35 16.35
C ASP A 348 -5.68 -17.42 16.07
N ALA A 349 -6.08 -17.59 14.81
CA ALA A 349 -7.09 -18.59 14.42
C ALA A 349 -6.51 -20.01 14.28
N LEU A 350 -5.19 -20.14 14.20
CA LEU A 350 -4.48 -21.40 13.97
C LEU A 350 -4.43 -22.29 15.23
N ASP A 351 -4.45 -23.62 15.05
CA ASP A 351 -4.21 -24.58 16.14
C ASP A 351 -2.81 -24.35 16.80
N PRO A 352 -2.72 -24.13 18.11
CA PRO A 352 -1.45 -23.95 18.83
C PRO A 352 -0.48 -25.13 18.67
N ALA A 353 -0.96 -26.33 18.33
CA ALA A 353 -0.13 -27.50 18.09
C ALA A 353 0.81 -27.33 16.88
N LEU A 354 0.47 -26.48 15.92
CA LEU A 354 1.30 -26.19 14.75
C LEU A 354 2.51 -25.30 15.09
N ARG A 355 2.40 -24.50 16.15
CA ARG A 355 3.45 -23.58 16.62
C ARG A 355 4.44 -24.21 17.61
N ARG A 356 4.34 -25.52 17.86
CA ARG A 356 5.26 -26.23 18.75
C ARG A 356 6.58 -26.53 18.02
N PRO A 357 7.71 -26.53 18.73
CA PRO A 357 9.00 -26.88 18.16
C PRO A 357 8.97 -28.28 17.51
N GLY A 358 9.58 -28.43 16.33
CA GLY A 358 9.53 -29.59 15.45
C GLY A 358 8.54 -29.46 14.28
N ARG A 359 7.81 -28.34 14.17
CA ARG A 359 6.82 -28.08 13.12
C ARG A 359 7.08 -26.71 12.51
N PHE A 360 6.31 -25.68 12.86
CA PHE A 360 6.62 -24.30 12.50
C PHE A 360 7.45 -23.64 13.60
N ASP A 361 8.78 -23.76 13.47
CA ASP A 361 9.74 -23.35 14.50
C ASP A 361 10.03 -21.85 14.49
N ARG A 362 9.78 -21.19 13.35
CA ARG A 362 9.96 -19.75 13.18
C ARG A 362 8.65 -19.09 12.75
N GLU A 363 8.15 -18.22 13.63
CA GLU A 363 7.18 -17.19 13.28
C GLU A 363 7.96 -15.93 12.92
N ASN A 364 7.95 -15.56 11.64
CA ASN A 364 8.39 -14.24 11.24
C ASN A 364 7.21 -13.31 11.49
N GLN A 365 7.29 -12.50 12.55
CA GLN A 365 6.43 -11.35 12.71
C GLN A 365 7.11 -10.19 12.01
N ASP A 366 6.43 -9.61 11.01
CA ASP A 366 6.91 -8.44 10.29
C ASP A 366 7.18 -7.30 11.30
N SER A 367 8.44 -6.94 11.50
CA SER A 367 8.85 -5.64 12.04
C SER A 367 9.78 -5.00 11.02
N PRO A 368 9.26 -4.40 9.95
CA PRO A 368 10.11 -3.75 8.96
C PRO A 368 10.73 -2.49 9.59
N VAL A 369 12.06 -2.38 9.58
CA VAL A 369 12.72 -1.09 9.76
C VAL A 369 12.79 -0.44 8.39
N ILE A 370 11.99 0.60 8.21
CA ILE A 370 11.84 1.35 6.97
C ILE A 370 12.59 2.67 7.16
N ASP A 371 13.46 3.00 6.21
CA ASP A 371 14.12 4.32 6.19
C ASP A 371 13.16 5.40 5.65
N GLU A 372 13.30 6.61 6.18
CA GLU A 372 12.38 7.74 5.97
C GLU A 372 12.23 8.12 4.47
N THR A 373 13.24 7.83 3.66
CA THR A 373 13.24 8.08 2.20
C THR A 373 12.30 7.17 1.44
N ASP A 374 12.15 5.91 1.89
CA ASP A 374 11.33 4.91 1.21
C ASP A 374 9.84 5.16 1.45
N PHE A 375 9.51 5.67 2.65
CA PHE A 375 8.16 6.14 2.98
C PHE A 375 7.72 7.30 2.09
N LEU A 376 8.58 8.31 1.89
CA LEU A 376 8.23 9.51 1.13
C LEU A 376 7.96 9.24 -0.36
N GLU A 377 8.56 8.19 -0.93
CA GLU A 377 8.29 7.76 -2.31
C GLU A 377 7.05 6.88 -2.43
N THR A 378 6.82 5.97 -1.49
CA THR A 378 5.64 5.08 -1.51
C THR A 378 4.35 5.79 -1.13
N PHE A 379 4.39 6.79 -0.25
CA PHE A 379 3.21 7.61 0.13
C PHE A 379 2.57 8.34 -1.06
N LYS A 380 3.34 8.63 -2.12
CA LYS A 380 2.81 9.30 -3.32
C LYS A 380 1.94 8.38 -4.19
N ASN A 381 2.09 7.07 -4.04
CA ASN A 381 1.49 6.08 -4.96
C ASN A 381 0.51 5.11 -4.28
N ILE A 382 0.56 4.95 -2.96
CA ILE A 382 -0.17 3.90 -2.24
C ILE A 382 -1.26 4.53 -1.36
N GLN A 383 -2.52 4.22 -1.67
CA GLN A 383 -3.63 4.35 -0.73
C GLN A 383 -3.87 2.95 -0.14
N PRO A 384 -3.75 2.71 1.17
CA PRO A 384 -3.73 1.35 1.70
C PRO A 384 -5.12 0.70 1.65
N SER A 385 -5.19 -0.55 1.19
CA SER A 385 -6.45 -1.33 1.07
C SER A 385 -7.16 -1.56 2.41
N SER A 386 -6.44 -1.47 3.54
CA SER A 386 -6.99 -1.57 4.90
C SER A 386 -7.88 -0.40 5.30
N PHE A 387 -7.82 0.73 4.57
CA PHE A 387 -8.67 1.90 4.81
C PHE A 387 -10.10 1.73 4.27
N ARG A 388 -10.39 0.68 3.49
CA ARG A 388 -11.68 0.54 2.80
C ARG A 388 -12.81 -0.08 3.62
N SER A 389 -12.53 -0.74 4.74
CA SER A 389 -13.51 -1.65 5.35
C SER A 389 -13.82 -1.43 6.83
N VAL A 390 -13.21 -0.45 7.50
CA VAL A 390 -13.50 -0.22 8.93
C VAL A 390 -13.89 1.23 9.17
N ILE A 391 -15.12 1.39 9.65
CA ILE A 391 -15.74 2.61 10.15
C ILE A 391 -14.75 3.35 11.07
N GLY A 392 -14.52 4.65 10.82
CA GLY A 392 -13.74 5.53 11.71
C GLY A 392 -12.45 6.13 11.13
N LEU A 393 -11.96 5.67 9.96
CA LEU A 393 -10.89 6.35 9.21
C LEU A 393 -11.50 7.18 8.07
N MET A 394 -11.78 8.44 8.36
CA MET A 394 -12.03 9.41 7.31
C MET A 394 -10.69 9.80 6.65
N ASP A 395 -10.62 9.75 5.32
CA ASP A 395 -9.64 10.52 4.55
C ASP A 395 -9.92 12.00 4.82
N ILE A 396 -9.10 12.63 5.66
CA ILE A 396 -9.30 14.01 6.07
C ILE A 396 -8.78 14.91 4.96
N LYS A 397 -9.56 15.95 4.60
CA LYS A 397 -8.99 17.10 3.91
C LYS A 397 -7.96 17.76 4.83
N PRO A 398 -6.66 17.80 4.48
CA PRO A 398 -5.65 18.37 5.35
C PRO A 398 -6.02 19.83 5.67
N VAL A 399 -6.01 20.17 6.96
CA VAL A 399 -6.32 21.51 7.46
C VAL A 399 -5.05 22.06 8.07
N ASP A 400 -4.59 23.19 7.57
CA ASP A 400 -3.42 23.88 8.13
C ASP A 400 -3.83 24.81 9.28
N TRP A 401 -2.89 25.11 10.18
CA TRP A 401 -3.09 26.09 11.27
C TRP A 401 -3.53 27.47 10.77
N GLU A 402 -3.16 27.83 9.54
CA GLU A 402 -3.53 29.09 8.87
C GLU A 402 -5.02 29.17 8.51
N GLN A 403 -5.71 28.02 8.41
CA GLN A 403 -7.14 27.93 8.13
C GLN A 403 -7.99 28.12 9.40
N ILE A 404 -7.36 28.25 10.57
CA ILE A 404 -8.04 28.47 11.85
C ILE A 404 -7.68 29.88 12.33
N GLY A 405 -8.66 30.79 12.36
CA GLY A 405 -8.45 32.16 12.86
C GLY A 405 -8.52 32.24 14.39
N GLY A 406 -7.57 32.96 15.00
CA GLY A 406 -7.53 33.22 16.45
C GLY A 406 -7.11 32.03 17.31
N LEU A 407 -7.46 32.10 18.60
CA LEU A 407 -7.27 31.07 19.63
C LEU A 407 -5.80 30.68 19.84
N GLU A 408 -4.89 31.66 19.81
CA GLU A 408 -3.44 31.45 19.90
C GLU A 408 -3.05 30.70 21.19
N ASP A 409 -3.64 31.04 22.32
CA ASP A 409 -3.37 30.39 23.60
C ASP A 409 -3.80 28.92 23.61
N VAL A 410 -4.94 28.60 23.00
CA VAL A 410 -5.47 27.24 22.90
C VAL A 410 -4.61 26.42 21.95
N LYS A 411 -4.21 26.99 20.81
CA LYS A 411 -3.29 26.34 19.86
C LYS A 411 -1.99 25.97 20.55
N LEU A 412 -1.39 26.91 21.27
CA LEU A 412 -0.15 26.67 22.00
C LEU A 412 -0.33 25.57 23.06
N LYS A 413 -1.41 25.60 23.86
CA LYS A 413 -1.70 24.53 24.84
C LYS A 413 -1.88 23.15 24.19
N LEU A 414 -2.50 23.08 23.01
CA LEU A 414 -2.65 21.84 22.26
C LEU A 414 -1.31 21.33 21.71
N GLN A 415 -0.48 22.22 21.17
CA GLN A 415 0.87 21.86 20.71
C GLN A 415 1.72 21.32 21.87
N GLN A 416 1.66 21.98 23.03
CA GLN A 416 2.35 21.53 24.24
C GLN A 416 1.88 20.16 24.74
N SER A 417 0.57 19.92 24.66
CA SER A 417 -0.03 18.70 25.21
C SER A 417 0.10 17.50 24.27
N ILE A 418 0.18 17.73 22.96
CA ILE A 418 0.08 16.66 21.95
C ILE A 418 1.29 16.61 21.03
N GLU A 419 1.67 17.73 20.42
CA GLU A 419 2.76 17.77 19.46
C GLU A 419 4.13 17.56 20.13
N TRP A 420 4.38 18.19 21.28
CA TRP A 420 5.68 18.09 21.98
C TRP A 420 5.97 16.69 22.53
N PRO A 421 5.04 15.98 23.21
CA PRO A 421 5.29 14.61 23.67
C PRO A 421 5.57 13.63 22.53
N LEU A 422 4.94 13.84 21.37
CA LEU A 422 5.16 13.00 20.19
C LEU A 422 6.50 13.28 19.50
N LYS A 423 6.90 14.56 19.38
CA LYS A 423 8.17 14.94 18.74
C LYS A 423 9.39 14.76 19.63
N PHE A 424 9.26 15.01 20.93
CA PHE A 424 10.37 15.13 21.87
C PHE A 424 10.17 14.24 23.13
N PRO A 425 10.04 12.91 22.97
CA PRO A 425 9.78 12.03 24.12
C PRO A 425 10.96 11.94 25.10
N LYS A 426 12.20 12.10 24.62
CA LYS A 426 13.41 12.00 25.45
C LYS A 426 13.55 13.17 26.41
N GLU A 427 13.16 14.35 25.95
CA GLU A 427 13.16 15.61 26.68
C GLU A 427 12.19 15.55 27.86
N PHE A 428 11.00 14.95 27.67
CA PHE A 428 10.03 14.74 28.76
C PHE A 428 10.57 13.82 29.85
N VAL A 429 11.20 12.70 29.47
CA VAL A 429 11.81 11.77 30.42
C VAL A 429 12.96 12.45 31.19
N ARG A 430 13.78 13.25 30.50
CA ARG A 430 14.87 14.01 31.13
C ARG A 430 14.36 15.03 32.14
N MET A 431 13.24 15.67 31.86
CA MET A 431 12.60 16.66 32.74
C MET A 431 11.76 16.02 33.85
N GLY A 432 11.61 14.69 33.88
CA GLY A 432 10.78 13.98 34.86
C GLY A 432 9.28 14.22 34.69
N LEU A 433 8.85 14.69 33.51
CA LEU A 433 7.45 15.00 33.24
C LEU A 433 6.70 13.74 32.79
N THR A 434 5.55 13.50 33.39
CA THR A 434 4.63 12.45 32.94
C THR A 434 3.96 12.86 31.64
N GLN A 435 4.01 12.00 30.63
CA GLN A 435 3.30 12.24 29.37
C GLN A 435 1.78 12.20 29.61
N PRO A 436 1.02 13.19 29.11
CA PRO A 436 -0.42 13.18 29.23
C PRO A 436 -1.01 12.06 28.38
N LYS A 437 -1.91 11.26 28.96
CA LYS A 437 -2.55 10.14 28.23
C LYS A 437 -3.74 10.60 27.39
N GLY A 438 -4.42 11.67 27.81
CA GLY A 438 -5.60 12.18 27.13
C GLY A 438 -5.86 13.66 27.36
N VAL A 439 -6.48 14.28 26.35
CA VAL A 439 -6.87 15.69 26.34
C VAL A 439 -8.38 15.79 26.14
N LEU A 440 -9.07 16.54 27.01
CA LEU A 440 -10.49 16.86 26.88
C LEU A 440 -10.65 18.32 26.44
N LEU A 441 -11.31 18.53 25.31
CA LEU A 441 -11.69 19.83 24.78
C LEU A 441 -13.15 20.13 25.14
N TYR A 442 -13.41 21.24 25.80
CA TYR A 442 -14.77 21.68 26.09
C TYR A 442 -14.97 23.17 25.79
N GLY A 443 -16.24 23.56 25.60
CA GLY A 443 -16.59 24.93 25.27
C GLY A 443 -17.95 25.03 24.57
N PRO A 444 -18.34 26.22 24.10
CA PRO A 444 -19.57 26.39 23.35
C PRO A 444 -19.53 25.66 21.99
N PRO A 445 -20.71 25.30 21.44
CA PRO A 445 -20.80 24.74 20.10
C PRO A 445 -20.36 25.77 19.05
N GLY A 446 -19.90 25.28 17.89
CA GLY A 446 -19.53 26.16 16.76
C GLY A 446 -18.17 26.86 16.90
N CYS A 447 -17.36 26.55 17.91
CA CYS A 447 -16.01 27.13 18.12
C CYS A 447 -14.87 26.25 17.56
N ALA A 448 -15.14 25.52 16.48
CA ALA A 448 -14.13 24.79 15.70
C ALA A 448 -13.31 23.71 16.45
N LYS A 449 -13.84 23.10 17.51
CA LYS A 449 -13.14 22.04 18.28
C LYS A 449 -12.68 20.88 17.41
N THR A 450 -13.59 20.33 16.59
CA THR A 450 -13.30 19.27 15.62
C THR A 450 -12.26 19.71 14.59
N THR A 451 -12.29 20.98 14.16
CA THR A 451 -11.33 21.51 13.18
C THR A 451 -9.93 21.69 13.80
N LEU A 452 -9.82 22.09 15.08
CA LEU A 452 -8.55 22.20 15.80
C LEU A 452 -7.83 20.86 15.89
N VAL A 453 -8.53 19.79 16.25
CA VAL A 453 -7.91 18.46 16.35
C VAL A 453 -7.51 17.93 14.98
N ARG A 454 -8.29 18.22 13.93
CA ARG A 454 -7.92 17.89 12.55
C ARG A 454 -6.65 18.61 12.09
N ALA A 455 -6.50 19.89 12.40
CA ALA A 455 -5.29 20.65 12.07
C ALA A 455 -4.07 20.12 12.83
N LEU A 456 -4.26 19.75 14.09
CA LEU A 456 -3.22 19.14 14.90
C LEU A 456 -2.76 17.79 14.32
N ALA A 457 -3.69 16.92 13.93
CA ALA A 457 -3.35 15.64 13.29
C ALA A 457 -2.59 15.83 11.98
N THR A 458 -2.97 16.82 11.18
CA THR A 458 -2.25 17.20 9.95
C THR A 458 -0.82 17.64 10.25
N SER A 459 -0.65 18.50 11.26
CA SER A 459 0.68 19.02 11.65
C SER A 459 1.61 17.98 12.30
N CYS A 460 1.03 16.98 12.98
CA CYS A 460 1.78 15.90 13.60
C CYS A 460 2.07 14.75 12.61
N HIS A 461 1.52 14.81 11.38
CA HIS A 461 1.58 13.73 10.40
C HIS A 461 1.18 12.35 10.99
N CYS A 462 0.17 12.35 11.85
CA CYS A 462 -0.30 11.15 12.55
C CYS A 462 -1.54 10.56 11.90
N SER A 463 -1.72 9.25 12.06
CA SER A 463 -2.97 8.58 11.68
C SER A 463 -4.11 9.11 12.56
N PHE A 464 -5.16 9.66 11.96
CA PHE A 464 -6.30 10.19 12.70
C PHE A 464 -7.51 9.27 12.57
N VAL A 465 -8.03 8.87 13.71
CA VAL A 465 -9.20 8.01 13.83
C VAL A 465 -10.28 8.80 14.55
N SER A 466 -11.33 9.22 13.84
CA SER A 466 -12.47 9.91 14.46
C SER A 466 -13.61 8.94 14.71
N VAL A 467 -14.15 9.00 15.92
CA VAL A 467 -15.36 8.28 16.30
C VAL A 467 -16.42 9.30 16.69
N SER A 468 -17.55 9.29 16.00
CA SER A 468 -18.75 10.03 16.42
C SER A 468 -19.70 9.11 17.16
N GLY A 469 -20.52 9.64 18.06
CA GLY A 469 -21.54 8.84 18.75
C GLY A 469 -22.50 8.14 17.80
N ALA A 470 -22.83 8.76 16.67
CA ALA A 470 -23.67 8.15 15.64
C ALA A 470 -23.10 6.83 15.08
N ASP A 471 -21.76 6.69 15.02
CA ASP A 471 -21.09 5.50 14.49
C ASP A 471 -21.14 4.32 15.47
N LEU A 472 -21.28 4.60 16.77
CA LEU A 472 -21.31 3.61 17.83
C LEU A 472 -22.72 3.10 18.16
N PHE A 473 -23.77 3.82 17.75
CA PHE A 473 -25.16 3.41 17.99
C PHE A 473 -25.63 2.40 16.94
N SER A 474 -25.60 1.12 17.28
CA SER A 474 -26.31 0.08 16.55
C SER A 474 -27.46 -0.51 17.39
N PRO A 475 -28.55 -0.98 16.77
CA PRO A 475 -29.67 -1.59 17.49
C PRO A 475 -29.33 -2.99 18.05
N PHE A 476 -28.16 -3.54 17.73
CA PHE A 476 -27.74 -4.89 18.11
C PHE A 476 -26.89 -4.85 19.39
N VAL A 477 -27.25 -5.69 20.35
CA VAL A 477 -26.58 -5.77 21.65
C VAL A 477 -25.14 -6.30 21.48
N GLY A 478 -24.16 -5.50 21.93
CA GLY A 478 -22.74 -5.87 21.96
C GLY A 478 -21.94 -5.57 20.69
N ASP A 479 -22.57 -5.03 19.64
CA ASP A 479 -21.85 -4.62 18.44
C ASP A 479 -21.10 -3.29 18.64
N SER A 480 -21.67 -2.36 19.40
CA SER A 480 -21.04 -1.08 19.77
C SER A 480 -19.72 -1.27 20.55
N GLU A 481 -19.70 -2.23 21.48
CA GLU A 481 -18.49 -2.59 22.26
C GLU A 481 -17.38 -3.17 21.38
N LYS A 482 -17.75 -4.06 20.44
CA LYS A 482 -16.81 -4.66 19.49
C LYS A 482 -16.24 -3.62 18.55
N VAL A 483 -17.07 -2.72 18.04
CA VAL A 483 -16.66 -1.62 17.15
C VAL A 483 -15.65 -0.73 17.88
N LEU A 484 -15.95 -0.30 19.11
CA LEU A 484 -15.03 0.51 19.90
C LEU A 484 -13.69 -0.20 20.13
N SER A 485 -13.73 -1.47 20.53
CA SER A 485 -12.53 -2.29 20.74
C SER A 485 -11.70 -2.45 19.45
N GLN A 486 -12.37 -2.59 18.30
CA GLN A 486 -11.72 -2.71 17.00
C GLN A 486 -11.06 -1.41 16.56
N ILE A 487 -11.70 -0.26 16.79
CA ILE A 487 -11.15 1.07 16.52
C ILE A 487 -9.87 1.30 17.32
N PHE A 488 -9.85 1.00 18.62
CA PHE A 488 -8.65 1.12 19.44
C PHE A 488 -7.55 0.14 19.02
N ARG A 489 -7.91 -1.09 18.64
CA ARG A 489 -6.96 -2.07 18.10
C ARG A 489 -6.34 -1.59 16.78
N GLN A 490 -7.13 -0.93 15.95
CA GLN A 490 -6.67 -0.34 14.70
C GLN A 490 -5.76 0.86 14.93
N ALA A 491 -6.15 1.78 15.83
CA ALA A 491 -5.32 2.91 16.21
C ALA A 491 -3.95 2.46 16.76
N ARG A 492 -3.92 1.35 17.51
CA ARG A 492 -2.69 0.68 17.98
C ARG A 492 -1.83 0.11 16.85
N ALA A 493 -2.44 -0.39 15.79
CA ALA A 493 -1.70 -0.88 14.63
C ALA A 493 -1.13 0.27 13.76
N SER A 494 -1.71 1.47 13.85
CA SER A 494 -1.36 2.64 13.03
C SER A 494 -0.53 3.70 13.78
N THR A 495 0.19 3.33 14.84
CA THR A 495 0.99 4.26 15.64
C THR A 495 2.12 4.90 14.82
N PRO A 496 2.32 6.22 14.90
CA PRO A 496 1.69 7.19 15.81
C PRO A 496 0.26 7.58 15.37
N ALA A 497 -0.70 7.53 16.31
CA ALA A 497 -2.11 7.74 16.02
C ALA A 497 -2.82 8.62 17.06
N ILE A 498 -3.74 9.46 16.58
CA ILE A 498 -4.64 10.28 17.41
C ILE A 498 -6.05 9.70 17.29
N VAL A 499 -6.62 9.29 18.42
CA VAL A 499 -8.02 8.87 18.52
C VAL A 499 -8.85 10.06 18.97
N PHE A 500 -9.70 10.56 18.07
CA PHE A 500 -10.58 11.67 18.33
C PHE A 500 -12.01 11.19 18.61
N LEU A 501 -12.48 11.43 19.82
CA LEU A 501 -13.85 11.14 20.25
C LEU A 501 -14.65 12.44 20.20
N ASP A 502 -15.44 12.63 19.14
CA ASP A 502 -16.29 13.82 19.00
C ASP A 502 -17.63 13.61 19.70
N GLU A 503 -18.16 14.70 20.26
CA GLU A 503 -19.45 14.70 20.99
C GLU A 503 -19.53 13.54 22.00
N ILE A 504 -18.52 13.42 22.86
CA ILE A 504 -18.44 12.32 23.83
C ILE A 504 -19.65 12.28 24.78
N ASP A 505 -20.32 13.41 25.00
CA ASP A 505 -21.57 13.55 25.74
C ASP A 505 -22.77 12.86 25.05
N SER A 506 -22.73 12.66 23.73
CA SER A 506 -23.73 11.86 23.01
C SER A 506 -23.58 10.36 23.26
N ILE A 507 -22.33 9.91 23.45
CA ILE A 507 -21.98 8.51 23.74
C ILE A 507 -22.23 8.22 25.23
N LEU A 508 -21.85 9.17 26.07
CA LEU A 508 -21.75 9.05 27.53
C LEU A 508 -22.70 10.06 28.18
N GLY A 509 -24.00 9.76 28.13
CA GLY A 509 -24.98 10.49 28.94
C GLY A 509 -24.71 10.28 30.43
N ALA A 510 -25.00 11.29 31.25
CA ALA A 510 -24.81 11.22 32.70
C ALA A 510 -25.48 9.98 33.28
N ARG A 511 -24.76 9.27 34.15
CA ARG A 511 -25.14 8.01 34.83
C ARG A 511 -26.38 8.09 35.74
N SER A 512 -27.15 9.17 35.68
CA SER A 512 -28.38 9.31 36.44
C SER A 512 -29.33 10.28 35.74
N THR A 513 -30.35 9.77 35.06
CA THR A 513 -31.71 10.37 35.04
C THR A 513 -32.78 9.55 34.30
N SER A 514 -32.47 8.45 33.62
CA SER A 514 -33.49 7.61 32.96
C SER A 514 -33.50 6.17 33.49
N LYS A 515 -34.50 5.84 34.33
CA LYS A 515 -34.71 4.51 34.94
C LYS A 515 -35.12 3.39 33.97
N THR A 516 -35.04 3.61 32.66
CA THR A 516 -35.50 2.65 31.64
C THR A 516 -34.74 2.88 30.34
N GLY A 517 -33.65 2.13 30.10
CA GLY A 517 -33.05 2.00 28.75
C GLY A 517 -31.52 2.17 28.58
N CYS A 518 -30.72 2.36 29.63
CA CYS A 518 -29.32 2.84 29.48
C CYS A 518 -28.20 1.77 29.65
N ASP A 519 -28.52 0.47 29.69
CA ASP A 519 -27.51 -0.60 29.88
C ASP A 519 -26.44 -0.62 28.76
N VAL A 520 -26.78 -0.23 27.53
CA VAL A 520 -25.82 -0.19 26.41
C VAL A 520 -24.77 0.91 26.59
N GLN A 521 -25.14 2.12 27.03
CA GLN A 521 -24.20 3.23 27.21
C GLN A 521 -23.24 2.97 28.37
N GLU A 522 -23.71 2.39 29.48
CA GLU A 522 -22.85 2.03 30.61
C GLU A 522 -21.80 0.96 30.26
N ARG A 523 -22.16 0.00 29.40
CA ARG A 523 -21.23 -1.01 28.90
C ARG A 523 -20.19 -0.41 27.95
N VAL A 524 -20.61 0.42 27.00
CA VAL A 524 -19.69 1.14 26.10
C VAL A 524 -18.72 2.02 26.89
N LEU A 525 -19.21 2.71 27.92
CA LEU A 525 -18.36 3.47 28.85
C LEU A 525 -17.34 2.56 29.55
N SER A 526 -17.78 1.41 30.06
CA SER A 526 -16.91 0.47 30.76
C SER A 526 -15.80 -0.07 29.84
N VAL A 527 -16.14 -0.37 28.58
CA VAL A 527 -15.16 -0.77 27.55
C VAL A 527 -14.20 0.38 27.24
N LEU A 528 -14.72 1.61 27.05
CA LEU A 528 -13.89 2.79 26.83
C LEU A 528 -12.90 2.99 27.97
N LEU A 529 -13.36 2.97 29.23
CA LEU A 529 -12.49 3.12 30.40
C LEU A 529 -11.41 2.02 30.46
N ASN A 530 -11.76 0.77 30.16
CA ASN A 530 -10.80 -0.33 30.10
C ASN A 530 -9.74 -0.14 28.99
N GLU A 531 -10.13 0.46 27.86
CA GLU A 531 -9.21 0.79 26.76
C GLU A 531 -8.34 2.02 27.08
N LEU A 532 -8.88 3.04 27.77
CA LEU A 532 -8.14 4.21 28.25
C LEU A 532 -7.09 3.82 29.30
N ASP A 533 -7.46 2.96 30.24
CA ASP A 533 -6.56 2.46 31.27
C ASP A 533 -5.52 1.47 30.68
N GLY A 534 -5.72 1.01 29.43
CA GLY A 534 -4.88 0.01 28.78
C GLY A 534 -5.04 -1.41 29.32
N VAL A 535 -6.02 -1.64 30.20
CA VAL A 535 -6.32 -2.92 30.84
C VAL A 535 -6.99 -3.91 29.87
N GLY A 536 -7.49 -3.43 28.72
CA GLY A 536 -8.09 -4.24 27.65
C GLY A 536 -7.16 -5.28 27.00
N LEU A 537 -5.84 -5.16 27.17
CA LEU A 537 -4.92 -6.27 26.90
C LEU A 537 -5.02 -7.27 28.05
N LYS A 538 -6.01 -8.16 27.99
CA LYS A 538 -5.93 -9.45 28.67
C LYS A 538 -4.71 -10.18 28.09
N THR A 539 -3.55 -9.92 28.66
CA THR A 539 -2.41 -10.84 28.67
C THR A 539 -2.96 -12.21 29.02
N ILE A 540 -3.03 -13.08 28.01
CA ILE A 540 -3.05 -14.52 28.26
C ILE A 540 -1.66 -14.83 28.78
N GLU A 541 -1.43 -14.61 30.08
CA GLU A 541 -0.32 -15.21 30.79
C GLU A 541 -0.83 -15.52 32.20
N ARG A 542 -1.02 -16.81 32.49
CA ARG A 542 -0.04 -17.60 33.22
C ARG A 542 0.26 -16.98 34.58
N ARG A 543 -0.07 -17.74 35.62
CA ARG A 543 0.50 -17.62 36.97
C ARG A 543 2.01 -17.36 36.86
N GLY A 544 2.42 -16.14 37.17
CA GLY A 544 3.80 -15.66 37.19
C GLY A 544 3.83 -14.27 37.83
N ASN A 545 4.89 -13.98 38.60
CA ASN A 545 4.93 -12.96 39.65
C ASN A 545 4.57 -11.51 39.25
N LYS A 546 3.94 -10.81 40.21
CA LYS A 546 3.32 -9.47 40.10
C LYS A 546 4.28 -8.29 39.86
N SER A 547 5.60 -8.47 39.81
CA SER A 547 6.56 -7.36 39.81
C SER A 547 7.07 -6.93 38.43
N SER A 548 6.88 -7.73 37.38
CA SER A 548 7.33 -7.41 36.02
C SER A 548 6.20 -7.09 35.04
N GLN A 549 4.95 -7.01 35.52
CA GLN A 549 3.77 -6.71 34.70
C GLN A 549 3.60 -5.21 34.38
N GLN A 550 4.18 -4.32 35.19
CA GLN A 550 4.04 -2.87 35.00
C GLN A 550 4.88 -2.35 33.82
N GLU A 551 6.10 -2.87 33.62
CA GLU A 551 6.99 -2.37 32.56
C GLU A 551 6.51 -2.73 31.14
N PHE A 552 5.78 -3.84 30.96
CA PHE A 552 5.27 -4.25 29.64
C PHE A 552 4.01 -3.50 29.20
N GLN A 553 3.20 -2.97 30.14
CA GLN A 553 2.01 -2.16 29.82
C GLN A 553 2.37 -0.78 29.23
N ASP A 554 3.55 -0.26 29.57
CA ASP A 554 3.99 1.08 29.17
C ASP A 554 4.64 1.14 27.77
N VAL A 555 5.08 0.01 27.20
CA VAL A 555 5.80 0.01 25.91
C VAL A 555 4.86 0.10 24.71
N PHE A 556 3.66 -0.51 24.79
CA PHE A 556 2.71 -0.56 23.67
C PHE A 556 1.70 0.61 23.61
N ASN A 557 1.51 1.34 24.71
CA ASN A 557 0.57 2.47 24.76
C ASN A 557 1.24 3.84 24.57
N ARG A 558 2.56 3.90 24.39
CA ARG A 558 3.35 5.14 24.42
C ARG A 558 3.11 6.12 23.25
N SER A 559 2.42 5.69 22.20
CA SER A 559 2.31 6.48 20.96
C SER A 559 0.87 6.71 20.48
N ILE A 560 -0.12 6.44 21.34
CA ILE A 560 -1.53 6.73 21.05
C ILE A 560 -1.98 7.84 21.97
N MET A 561 -2.52 8.89 21.37
CA MET A 561 -3.06 10.01 22.12
C MET A 561 -4.56 10.11 21.91
N ILE A 562 -5.29 10.31 23.00
CA ILE A 562 -6.74 10.33 23.01
C ILE A 562 -7.19 11.77 23.19
N VAL A 563 -8.00 12.26 22.26
CA VAL A 563 -8.57 13.61 22.30
C VAL A 563 -10.08 13.48 22.30
N ALA A 564 -10.73 13.96 23.36
CA ALA A 564 -12.18 13.98 23.46
C ALA A 564 -12.69 15.42 23.31
N ALA A 565 -13.83 15.61 22.64
CA ALA A 565 -14.51 16.90 22.57
C ALA A 565 -15.93 16.79 23.13
N THR A 566 -16.32 17.76 23.97
CA THR A 566 -17.68 17.87 24.49
C THR A 566 -18.19 19.30 24.44
N ASN A 567 -19.47 19.49 24.15
CA ASN A 567 -20.15 20.77 24.33
C ASN A 567 -20.72 20.92 25.74
N ARG A 568 -20.94 19.81 26.44
CA ARG A 568 -21.65 19.75 27.71
C ARG A 568 -20.84 18.99 28.76
N PRO A 569 -19.84 19.63 29.37
CA PRO A 569 -19.03 18.98 30.40
C PRO A 569 -19.84 18.62 31.66
N ASP A 570 -21.00 19.25 31.88
CA ASP A 570 -21.94 18.95 32.98
C ASP A 570 -22.51 17.52 32.94
N VAL A 571 -22.60 16.93 31.74
CA VAL A 571 -23.19 15.60 31.51
C VAL A 571 -22.14 14.49 31.58
N LEU A 572 -20.85 14.83 31.55
CA LEU A 572 -19.76 13.87 31.48
C LEU A 572 -19.61 13.06 32.78
N ASP A 573 -19.32 11.75 32.68
CA ASP A 573 -18.98 10.94 33.87
C ASP A 573 -17.64 11.41 34.46
N ALA A 574 -17.64 11.73 35.77
CA ALA A 574 -16.46 12.05 36.56
C ALA A 574 -15.38 10.95 36.52
N ALA A 575 -15.73 9.71 36.16
CA ALA A 575 -14.78 8.64 35.93
C ALA A 575 -13.73 8.98 34.84
N LEU A 576 -14.10 9.75 33.81
CA LEU A 576 -13.19 10.10 32.71
C LEU A 576 -12.16 11.16 33.10
N LEU A 577 -12.51 12.03 34.05
CA LEU A 577 -11.67 13.13 34.54
C LEU A 577 -10.64 12.69 35.58
N ARG A 578 -10.62 11.39 35.94
CA ARG A 578 -9.63 10.88 36.90
C ARG A 578 -8.22 10.92 36.30
N PRO A 579 -7.20 11.26 37.11
CA PRO A 579 -5.81 11.25 36.66
C PRO A 579 -5.40 9.85 36.19
N GLY A 580 -4.74 9.78 35.05
CA GLY A 580 -4.41 8.57 34.29
C GLY A 580 -5.30 8.33 33.06
N ARG A 581 -6.31 9.18 32.80
CA ARG A 581 -7.24 9.10 31.67
C ARG A 581 -7.23 10.40 30.86
N LEU A 582 -8.18 11.30 31.11
CA LEU A 582 -8.23 12.64 30.50
C LEU A 582 -7.54 13.64 31.43
N ASP A 583 -6.20 13.64 31.41
CA ASP A 583 -5.37 14.40 32.34
C ASP A 583 -5.39 15.91 32.09
N LYS A 584 -5.57 16.32 30.82
CA LYS A 584 -5.54 17.72 30.41
C LYS A 584 -6.90 18.17 29.92
N ILE A 585 -7.49 19.14 30.59
CA ILE A 585 -8.76 19.74 30.20
C ILE A 585 -8.46 21.13 29.61
N ILE A 586 -8.88 21.36 28.37
CA ILE A 586 -8.65 22.61 27.64
C ILE A 586 -10.01 23.25 27.31
N TYR A 587 -10.21 24.46 27.83
CA TYR A 587 -11.35 25.29 27.49
C TYR A 587 -11.11 26.03 26.17
N ILE A 588 -12.13 26.00 25.31
CA ILE A 588 -12.14 26.73 24.04
C ILE A 588 -13.11 27.91 24.22
N PRO A 589 -12.61 29.14 24.40
CA PRO A 589 -13.45 30.32 24.52
C PRO A 589 -14.12 30.69 23.19
N PRO A 590 -15.23 31.46 23.22
CA PRO A 590 -15.75 32.11 22.02
C PRO A 590 -14.71 33.07 21.41
N PRO A 591 -14.79 33.39 20.12
CA PRO A 591 -13.80 34.23 19.46
C PRO A 591 -13.88 35.70 19.90
N ASP A 592 -12.73 36.24 20.33
CA ASP A 592 -12.53 37.66 20.61
C ASP A 592 -12.67 38.52 19.35
N HIS A 593 -12.74 39.84 19.50
CA HIS A 593 -12.77 40.77 18.36
C HIS A 593 -11.65 40.51 17.33
N LYS A 594 -10.40 40.33 17.82
CA LYS A 594 -9.26 39.97 16.97
C LYS A 594 -9.43 38.59 16.32
N GLY A 595 -9.97 37.62 17.07
CA GLY A 595 -10.28 36.28 16.58
C GLY A 595 -11.32 36.31 15.47
N ARG A 596 -12.43 37.03 15.65
CA ARG A 596 -13.50 37.19 14.65
C ARG A 596 -12.99 37.82 13.36
N LEU A 597 -12.17 38.87 13.45
CA LEU A 597 -11.54 39.48 12.30
C LEU A 597 -10.67 38.47 11.53
N SER A 598 -9.85 37.69 12.24
CA SER A 598 -9.03 36.63 11.64
C SER A 598 -9.89 35.53 11.00
N ILE A 599 -10.98 35.11 11.66
CA ILE A 599 -11.92 34.11 11.13
C ILE A 599 -12.59 34.64 9.85
N LEU A 600 -13.08 35.88 9.86
CA LEU A 600 -13.68 36.52 8.69
C LEU A 600 -12.69 36.56 7.52
N LYS A 601 -11.44 36.98 7.76
CA LYS A 601 -10.38 36.97 6.73
C LYS A 601 -10.18 35.59 6.13
N VAL A 602 -10.18 34.53 6.96
CA VAL A 602 -10.03 33.15 6.49
C VAL A 602 -11.24 32.71 5.67
N CYS A 603 -12.46 32.98 6.14
CA CYS A 603 -13.70 32.62 5.46
C CYS A 603 -13.86 33.35 4.11
N THR A 604 -13.38 34.59 4.00
CA THR A 604 -13.48 35.38 2.77
C THR A 604 -12.31 35.17 1.80
N LYS A 605 -11.28 34.38 2.13
CA LYS A 605 -10.14 34.10 1.21
C LYS A 605 -10.61 33.55 -0.15
N THR A 606 -11.68 32.77 -0.16
CA THR A 606 -12.23 32.15 -1.38
C THR A 606 -13.34 32.97 -2.03
N MET A 607 -13.75 34.10 -1.42
CA MET A 607 -14.88 34.91 -1.87
C MET A 607 -14.39 36.21 -2.53
N PRO A 608 -14.92 36.58 -3.70
CA PRO A 608 -14.60 37.86 -4.31
C PRO A 608 -15.32 38.99 -3.55
N LEU A 609 -14.56 39.80 -2.82
CA LEU A 609 -15.07 40.95 -2.06
C LEU A 609 -15.01 42.23 -2.90
N GLY A 610 -16.02 43.08 -2.77
CA GLY A 610 -16.00 44.45 -3.28
C GLY A 610 -15.06 45.34 -2.45
N PRO A 611 -14.54 46.44 -3.02
CA PRO A 611 -13.66 47.38 -2.32
C PRO A 611 -14.38 48.15 -1.20
N ASP A 612 -15.71 48.09 -1.16
CA ASP A 612 -16.59 48.67 -0.15
C ASP A 612 -16.68 47.84 1.14
N VAL A 613 -16.20 46.59 1.13
CA VAL A 613 -16.34 45.69 2.28
C VAL A 613 -15.22 45.89 3.30
N SER A 614 -15.60 46.27 4.52
CA SER A 614 -14.69 46.43 5.66
C SER A 614 -14.89 45.31 6.68
N LEU A 615 -13.92 44.40 6.80
CA LEU A 615 -13.99 43.26 7.72
C LEU A 615 -13.88 43.68 9.18
N GLU A 616 -13.18 44.78 9.46
CA GLU A 616 -13.00 45.35 10.80
C GLU A 616 -14.35 45.81 11.38
N ASN A 617 -15.19 46.48 10.60
CA ASN A 617 -16.51 46.92 11.05
C ASN A 617 -17.44 45.72 11.28
N LEU A 618 -17.38 44.71 10.41
CA LEU A 618 -18.14 43.47 10.59
C LEU A 618 -17.73 42.72 11.87
N ALA A 619 -16.44 42.71 12.23
CA ALA A 619 -15.96 42.10 13.46
C ALA A 619 -16.47 42.81 14.73
N ALA A 620 -16.69 44.12 14.66
CA ALA A 620 -17.26 44.92 15.74
C ALA A 620 -18.76 44.65 15.94
N GLU A 621 -19.52 44.51 14.84
CA GLU A 621 -20.97 44.25 14.88
C GLU A 621 -21.32 42.80 15.24
N THR A 622 -20.44 41.84 14.97
CA THR A 622 -20.64 40.39 15.20
C THR A 622 -20.28 39.94 16.62
N CYS A 623 -20.65 40.72 17.63
CA CYS A 623 -20.46 40.31 19.03
C CYS A 623 -21.27 39.02 19.34
N PHE A 624 -20.66 38.08 20.07
CA PHE A 624 -21.23 36.76 20.42
C PHE A 624 -21.45 35.78 19.25
N PHE A 625 -20.96 36.09 18.05
CA PHE A 625 -20.97 35.12 16.96
C PHE A 625 -19.89 34.06 17.18
N SER A 626 -20.28 32.78 17.01
CA SER A 626 -19.34 31.67 16.96
C SER A 626 -18.62 31.60 15.59
N GLY A 627 -17.57 30.78 15.49
CA GLY A 627 -16.89 30.56 14.21
C GLY A 627 -17.81 29.97 13.13
N ALA A 628 -18.76 29.13 13.53
CA ALA A 628 -19.80 28.60 12.64
C ALA A 628 -20.78 29.70 12.19
N ASP A 629 -21.20 30.59 13.09
CA ASP A 629 -22.10 31.69 12.75
C ASP A 629 -21.46 32.66 11.78
N LEU A 630 -20.17 32.99 11.96
CA LEU A 630 -19.42 33.85 11.04
C LEU A 630 -19.30 33.23 9.65
N ARG A 631 -19.09 31.92 9.56
CA ARG A 631 -19.06 31.21 8.28
C ARG A 631 -20.44 31.24 7.61
N ASN A 632 -21.50 31.02 8.37
CA ASN A 632 -22.87 31.11 7.88
C ASN A 632 -23.20 32.54 7.41
N LEU A 633 -22.77 33.57 8.13
CA LEU A 633 -22.91 34.98 7.76
C LEU A 633 -22.29 35.26 6.37
N CYS A 634 -21.06 34.80 6.14
CA CYS A 634 -20.39 34.93 4.84
C CYS A 634 -21.11 34.16 3.73
N THR A 635 -21.65 32.98 4.04
CA THR A 635 -22.35 32.13 3.08
C THR A 635 -23.68 32.75 2.67
N GLU A 636 -24.46 33.24 3.62
CA GLU A 636 -25.72 33.98 3.39
C GLU A 636 -25.48 35.28 2.62
N ALA A 637 -24.43 36.02 2.95
CA ALA A 637 -24.07 37.24 2.20
C ALA A 637 -23.75 36.93 0.72
N ALA A 638 -23.06 35.82 0.45
CA ALA A 638 -22.79 35.37 -0.92
C ALA A 638 -24.07 34.91 -1.64
N LEU A 639 -24.98 34.20 -0.96
CA LEU A 639 -26.26 33.79 -1.54
C LEU A 639 -27.16 34.99 -1.87
N LEU A 640 -27.21 36.00 -1.00
CA LEU A 640 -27.93 37.25 -1.25
C LEU A 640 -27.36 38.02 -2.44
N ALA A 641 -26.03 38.05 -2.58
CA ALA A 641 -25.38 38.67 -3.74
C ALA A 641 -25.80 37.97 -5.05
N LEU A 642 -25.80 36.63 -5.07
CA LEU A 642 -26.25 35.81 -6.20
C LEU A 642 -27.74 36.01 -6.51
N GLN A 643 -28.58 36.19 -5.49
CA GLN A 643 -30.02 36.39 -5.65
C GLN A 643 -30.37 37.76 -6.24
N GLU A 644 -29.66 38.83 -5.84
CA GLU A 644 -29.99 40.20 -6.23
C GLU A 644 -29.48 40.59 -7.62
N ASN A 645 -28.29 40.15 -8.02
CA ASN A 645 -27.75 40.48 -9.35
C ASN A 645 -27.54 39.28 -10.28
N GLY A 646 -28.08 38.10 -9.92
CA GLY A 646 -28.03 36.89 -10.75
C GLY A 646 -26.69 36.14 -10.68
N LEU A 647 -26.60 35.06 -11.48
CA LEU A 647 -25.45 34.14 -11.53
C LEU A 647 -24.17 34.78 -12.10
N ASP A 648 -24.28 35.95 -12.75
CA ASP A 648 -23.15 36.68 -13.37
C ASP A 648 -22.48 37.67 -12.40
N THR A 649 -22.80 37.59 -11.11
CA THR A 649 -22.24 38.47 -10.08
C THR A 649 -20.75 38.22 -9.86
N THR A 650 -19.97 39.29 -9.93
CA THR A 650 -18.51 39.24 -9.81
C THR A 650 -18.00 39.52 -8.39
N THR A 651 -18.78 40.19 -7.53
CA THR A 651 -18.32 40.63 -6.20
C THR A 651 -19.45 40.72 -5.16
N VAL A 652 -19.11 40.45 -3.89
CA VAL A 652 -20.00 40.65 -2.73
C VAL A 652 -19.75 42.03 -2.13
N LYS A 653 -20.81 42.86 -2.07
CA LYS A 653 -20.84 44.19 -1.46
C LYS A 653 -21.19 44.18 0.02
N GLN A 654 -20.88 45.28 0.72
CA GLN A 654 -21.16 45.48 2.14
C GLN A 654 -22.67 45.42 2.46
N GLU A 655 -23.52 45.87 1.53
CA GLU A 655 -24.99 45.84 1.68
C GLU A 655 -25.53 44.42 1.91
N HIS A 656 -24.95 43.40 1.27
CA HIS A 656 -25.37 42.02 1.42
C HIS A 656 -25.01 41.47 2.82
N PHE A 657 -23.87 41.90 3.39
CA PHE A 657 -23.50 41.57 4.76
C PHE A 657 -24.46 42.21 5.78
N LEU A 658 -24.86 43.47 5.58
CA LEU A 658 -25.82 44.14 6.45
C LEU A 658 -27.22 43.50 6.38
N LYS A 659 -27.63 43.00 5.20
CA LYS A 659 -28.86 42.21 5.06
C LYS A 659 -28.73 40.85 5.77
N SER A 660 -27.59 40.19 5.61
CA SER A 660 -27.28 38.91 6.26
C SER A 660 -27.30 39.01 7.80
N LEU A 661 -26.76 40.10 8.38
CA LEU A 661 -26.78 40.36 9.83
C LEU A 661 -28.18 40.47 10.42
N LYS A 662 -29.20 40.82 9.63
CA LYS A 662 -30.60 40.82 10.09
C LYS A 662 -31.19 39.42 10.16
N THR A 663 -30.70 38.52 9.32
CA THR A 663 -31.19 37.14 9.20
C THR A 663 -30.48 36.21 10.18
N VAL A 664 -29.14 36.30 10.25
CA VAL A 664 -28.31 35.45 11.11
C VAL A 664 -28.25 36.04 12.52
N LYS A 665 -28.78 35.31 13.49
CA LYS A 665 -28.71 35.66 14.92
C LYS A 665 -27.50 35.02 15.59
N PRO A 666 -26.92 35.65 16.63
CA PRO A 666 -25.83 35.06 17.39
C PRO A 666 -26.30 33.79 18.10
N SER A 667 -25.51 32.71 18.01
CA SER A 667 -25.81 31.44 18.68
C SER A 667 -25.47 31.45 20.17
N LEU A 668 -24.65 32.40 20.64
CA LEU A 668 -24.19 32.45 22.02
C LEU A 668 -24.89 33.55 22.81
N SER A 669 -25.34 33.22 24.02
CA SER A 669 -25.85 34.21 24.97
C SER A 669 -24.87 34.45 26.13
N HIS A 670 -24.98 35.61 26.77
CA HIS A 670 -24.19 35.93 27.97
C HIS A 670 -24.46 34.94 29.13
N LYS A 671 -25.65 34.34 29.18
CA LYS A 671 -25.97 33.33 30.20
C LYS A 671 -25.21 32.04 29.97
N ASP A 672 -25.06 31.61 28.72
CA ASP A 672 -24.34 30.38 28.37
C ASP A 672 -22.85 30.53 28.67
N LEU A 673 -22.26 31.69 28.37
CA LEU A 673 -20.86 31.97 28.70
C LEU A 673 -20.60 31.95 30.20
N ALA A 674 -21.49 32.54 30.99
CA ALA A 674 -21.40 32.49 32.45
C ALA A 674 -21.48 31.06 33.00
N LEU A 675 -22.20 30.13 32.34
CA LEU A 675 -22.21 28.72 32.74
C LEU A 675 -20.84 28.06 32.54
N TYR A 676 -20.19 28.27 31.40
CA TYR A 676 -18.85 27.72 31.15
C TYR A 676 -17.79 28.33 32.09
N GLU A 677 -17.85 29.64 32.34
CA GLU A 677 -16.94 30.31 33.29
C GLU A 677 -17.16 29.85 34.73
N ASN A 678 -18.42 29.62 35.14
CA ASN A 678 -18.74 29.13 36.47
C ASN A 678 -18.39 27.65 36.66
N LEU A 679 -18.47 26.83 35.61
CA LEU A 679 -17.96 25.46 35.64
C LEU A 679 -16.45 25.45 35.85
N PHE A 680 -15.72 26.33 35.14
CA PHE A 680 -14.28 26.52 35.34
C PHE A 680 -13.94 27.00 36.76
N LYS A 681 -14.74 27.89 37.34
CA LYS A 681 -14.53 28.39 38.72
C LYS A 681 -14.98 27.42 39.82
N LYS A 682 -16.01 26.61 39.59
CA LYS A 682 -16.49 25.59 40.55
C LYS A 682 -15.54 24.40 40.62
N GLU A 683 -14.93 24.01 39.49
CA GLU A 683 -13.80 23.10 39.47
C GLU A 683 -12.51 23.84 39.84
N GLY A 684 -12.44 24.36 41.06
CA GLY A 684 -11.23 24.97 41.61
C GLY A 684 -10.05 24.00 41.59
N PHE A 685 -9.35 23.94 40.46
CA PHE A 685 -7.98 23.46 40.31
C PHE A 685 -7.00 24.54 40.79
N SER A 686 -7.26 25.14 41.95
CA SER A 686 -6.35 26.09 42.60
C SER A 686 -5.18 25.41 43.33
N ASN A 687 -4.97 24.10 43.17
CA ASN A 687 -3.96 23.33 43.93
C ASN A 687 -2.85 22.72 43.07
N LEU A 688 -2.66 23.13 41.80
CA LEU A 688 -1.61 22.57 40.93
C LEU A 688 -0.71 23.63 40.26
N GLU A 689 -0.74 24.88 40.71
CA GLU A 689 0.26 25.88 40.35
C GLU A 689 1.43 25.99 41.37
N ASP A 690 1.36 25.26 42.48
CA ASP A 690 2.43 25.20 43.50
C ASP A 690 2.86 23.75 43.80
N ILE A 691 3.51 23.05 42.85
CA ILE A 691 4.54 22.01 43.11
C ILE A 691 5.57 22.01 41.99
#